data_AF-A0A6P6TZJ6-F1
#
_entry.id   AF-A0A6P6TZJ6-F1
#
_cell.length_a   1.000
_cell.length_b   1.000
_cell.length_c   1.000
_cell.angle_alpha   90.00
_cell.angle_beta   90.00
_cell.angle_gamma   90.00
#
_symmetry.space_group_name_H-M   'P 1'
#
loop_
_entity.id
_entity.type
_entity.pdbx_description
1 polymer ?
#
loop_
_entity_poly.entity_id
_entity_poly.type
_entity_poly.pdbx_seq_one_letter_code
_entity_poly.pdbx_strand_id
1 'polypeptide(L)'
;MDKSWMWKDRRSGEFEKGLELFLNYAFKHSSHGNGMIACPCSECKCGVCVSRADAKIHLKVFGFLKGYTQWVAHGEFVYSSAPIQTSDNVPHNISDIGDDMNGLVHEALGIPQQDPAMAGTFESNQELPNSVAEKFYKLIDDSQQELYPGCKKFFKLSFIFRLLHLKCLGKWSNKIFDMLLDLLREAFPEAMEKLPKSYYESEKLMKELGLGYEKYDACPNDCTLYWGVNAKRTCCETCKELRWEASENDPSGEKRKVARKVLWHFPLKPRLQRLFMSSKTAKHMRWHSEGRTKDGYMRHPADSPAWKTFDYQHTDFSKDPRNVRLGLASDGFNPFKNMSSTHSTWPVILIPYNLPPWMCMKQPYLMLSLLIPGPHAPGNDIDVYLQPLIKELKELWEMGINTYDASCKQNFQLRAALLWTISDFPGYAVLSGWSTKGKYACPVCHKHTTSERLRHKDCYMGHRKYLDPTHTFRKNSRAFNGKEEHGRAPEKLMGSTILSELKNFQIRFGKLVDDNPTLPFSWKKLSIFFDLPYWKDNLIRHNLDVMHIEKNICDCIVGTLLNLDKNKDDYTARCDLRDMGIRPELHPVEKENGRFYLPPACFTMDRKEKEIFCKVLKKVKVPDGYAANISRSVKLKPPKIYGLKSHDNHILMQQLLPIALRKTLSKAVRSPLIKLSRYFRKLCSKVLCAEDLVHMEKEIAIILCQLERIFPPSFFVIMVHLSIHLATEAKIGGPVHYRWMYPIERYLGNLKSYVRNKSRPEGCIAEGYIAEECLTFCSFFLADYVETKLNRSNRNEDVAKSSSSGLDLFSMSTRPLGKGIPTKFSDEILRKAHQYVLFNCDHVNPYINQHYQLIQERNPRAEKHVIELMHSENFASWFANHIEHSIECKGDTLLMDLKQLAKGPNIVGIQYKGLLVNGFRFHTRELEKKRKTQNSGVMVNATTSSFASAKDNNPILSDLDYYGILSNIIELDYREGRKVLLFECDWVSKGKRLKQDEDGFMLANFSNVKRHNEPYILAVQASQVFYVEDPLENGWHVVITTRPRAEYNMDHVGDVDMYLQSPISNIQLEDDNGHVSYIRDDVQGVELIPIRPNS
;
A
#
# COMPACT_ATOMS: atom_id res chain seq x y z
N MET A 1 -35.49 -52.75 -12.17
CA MET A 1 -34.33 -53.67 -12.04
C MET A 1 -33.82 -53.55 -10.60
N ASP A 2 -33.51 -54.64 -9.91
CA ASP A 2 -32.88 -54.57 -8.56
C ASP A 2 -31.46 -53.99 -8.72
N LYS A 3 -31.16 -52.93 -7.93
CA LYS A 3 -29.91 -52.17 -7.98
C LYS A 3 -29.18 -52.14 -6.63
N SER A 4 -29.67 -52.91 -5.66
CA SER A 4 -29.02 -53.07 -4.34
C SER A 4 -27.58 -53.59 -4.46
N TRP A 5 -27.28 -54.33 -5.54
CA TRP A 5 -25.94 -54.83 -5.85
C TRP A 5 -24.90 -53.74 -6.05
N MET A 6 -25.26 -52.50 -6.43
CA MET A 6 -24.31 -51.40 -6.72
C MET A 6 -23.47 -51.00 -5.51
N TRP A 7 -23.91 -51.36 -4.31
CA TRP A 7 -23.28 -51.00 -3.03
C TRP A 7 -22.72 -52.21 -2.27
N LYS A 8 -22.72 -53.41 -2.86
CA LYS A 8 -22.12 -54.62 -2.27
C LYS A 8 -20.60 -54.65 -2.47
N ASP A 9 -19.88 -55.56 -1.79
CA ASP A 9 -18.42 -55.69 -1.95
C ASP A 9 -18.06 -55.84 -3.43
N ARG A 10 -17.14 -55.00 -3.90
CA ARG A 10 -16.73 -54.86 -5.30
C ARG A 10 -16.00 -56.11 -5.85
N ARG A 11 -15.66 -57.06 -4.98
CA ARG A 11 -15.09 -58.38 -5.33
C ARG A 11 -16.14 -59.50 -5.33
N SER A 12 -17.39 -59.21 -4.94
CA SER A 12 -18.47 -60.21 -4.91
C SER A 12 -18.98 -60.54 -6.32
N GLY A 13 -19.41 -61.79 -6.53
CA GLY A 13 -19.99 -62.21 -7.81
C GLY A 13 -21.32 -61.51 -8.15
N GLU A 14 -22.03 -61.02 -7.13
CA GLU A 14 -23.27 -60.25 -7.31
C GLU A 14 -23.01 -58.83 -7.84
N PHE A 15 -21.97 -58.15 -7.35
CA PHE A 15 -21.55 -56.86 -7.90
C PHE A 15 -21.07 -57.01 -9.35
N GLU A 16 -20.32 -58.07 -9.67
CA GLU A 16 -19.82 -58.30 -11.04
C GLU A 16 -20.97 -58.52 -12.04
N LYS A 17 -21.95 -59.37 -11.68
CA LYS A 17 -23.13 -59.62 -12.52
C LYS A 17 -23.97 -58.36 -12.72
N GLY A 18 -24.19 -57.60 -11.65
CA GLY A 18 -24.91 -56.35 -11.71
C GLY A 18 -24.18 -55.29 -12.56
N LEU A 19 -22.86 -55.19 -12.41
CA LEU A 19 -22.03 -54.25 -13.17
C LEU A 19 -22.10 -54.54 -14.67
N GLU A 20 -22.07 -55.81 -15.09
CA GLU A 20 -22.27 -56.18 -16.50
C GLU A 20 -23.67 -55.83 -17.02
N LEU A 21 -24.71 -56.00 -16.20
CA LEU A 21 -26.08 -55.58 -16.56
C LEU A 21 -26.17 -54.06 -16.77
N PHE A 22 -25.55 -53.27 -15.88
CA PHE A 22 -25.48 -51.82 -16.04
C PHE A 22 -24.73 -51.42 -17.31
N LEU A 23 -23.54 -51.99 -17.55
CA LEU A 23 -22.76 -51.67 -18.74
C LEU A 23 -23.51 -52.08 -20.02
N ASN A 24 -24.20 -53.21 -20.04
CA ASN A 24 -25.05 -53.59 -21.15
C ASN A 24 -26.18 -52.60 -21.40
N TYR A 25 -26.86 -52.15 -20.34
CA TYR A 25 -27.93 -51.17 -20.44
C TYR A 25 -27.41 -49.81 -20.94
N ALA A 26 -26.37 -49.28 -20.31
CA ALA A 26 -25.80 -47.96 -20.63
C ALA A 26 -25.28 -47.89 -22.07
N PHE A 27 -24.52 -48.88 -22.53
CA PHE A 27 -24.00 -48.86 -23.90
C PHE A 27 -25.09 -49.13 -24.96
N LYS A 28 -26.20 -49.78 -24.59
CA LYS A 28 -27.34 -49.98 -25.49
C LYS A 28 -28.22 -48.74 -25.64
N HIS A 29 -28.38 -47.94 -24.58
CA HIS A 29 -29.35 -46.85 -24.52
C HIS A 29 -28.76 -45.44 -24.54
N SER A 30 -27.46 -45.30 -24.32
CA SER A 30 -26.80 -43.99 -24.17
C SER A 30 -25.38 -43.95 -24.74
N SER A 31 -25.00 -44.92 -25.59
CA SER A 31 -23.77 -44.81 -26.36
C SER A 31 -23.91 -43.69 -27.39
N HIS A 32 -23.10 -42.65 -27.22
CA HIS A 32 -22.91 -41.64 -28.26
C HIS A 32 -22.17 -42.35 -29.42
N GLY A 33 -22.40 -41.96 -30.68
CA GLY A 33 -22.01 -42.68 -31.92
C GLY A 33 -20.56 -43.15 -32.09
N ASN A 34 -19.70 -42.94 -31.09
CA ASN A 34 -18.32 -43.39 -30.98
C ASN A 34 -18.12 -44.56 -29.99
N GLY A 35 -19.19 -45.18 -29.48
CA GLY A 35 -19.11 -46.35 -28.60
C GLY A 35 -18.59 -46.06 -27.18
N MET A 36 -18.94 -44.89 -26.62
CA MET A 36 -18.55 -44.45 -25.26
C MET A 36 -19.77 -43.97 -24.45
N ILE A 37 -19.69 -44.04 -23.11
CA ILE A 37 -20.73 -43.56 -22.18
C ILE A 37 -20.15 -42.61 -21.13
N ALA A 38 -20.99 -41.77 -20.53
CA ALA A 38 -20.60 -40.88 -19.43
C ALA A 38 -20.37 -41.68 -18.12
N CYS A 39 -19.13 -41.77 -17.65
CA CYS A 39 -18.78 -42.64 -16.53
C CYS A 39 -19.40 -42.19 -15.19
N PRO A 40 -20.26 -43.00 -14.53
CA PRO A 40 -20.90 -42.62 -13.28
C PRO A 40 -20.09 -42.97 -12.03
N CYS A 41 -18.77 -43.13 -12.14
CA CYS A 41 -17.93 -43.39 -10.98
C CYS A 41 -17.77 -42.12 -10.12
N SER A 42 -17.38 -42.29 -8.85
CA SER A 42 -17.24 -41.16 -7.91
C SER A 42 -16.24 -40.08 -8.35
N GLU A 43 -15.24 -40.45 -9.17
CA GLU A 43 -14.25 -39.53 -9.74
C GLU A 43 -14.77 -38.80 -10.98
N CYS A 44 -15.38 -39.54 -11.92
CA CYS A 44 -15.83 -38.97 -13.18
C CYS A 44 -17.17 -38.22 -13.06
N LYS A 45 -18.03 -38.58 -12.09
CA LYS A 45 -19.31 -37.93 -11.79
C LYS A 45 -20.22 -37.68 -13.01
N CYS A 46 -20.26 -38.62 -13.95
CA CYS A 46 -20.97 -38.51 -15.24
C CYS A 46 -20.46 -37.38 -16.16
N GLY A 47 -19.30 -36.77 -15.89
CA GLY A 47 -18.74 -35.68 -16.68
C GLY A 47 -17.69 -36.09 -17.72
N VAL A 48 -17.27 -37.37 -17.74
CA VAL A 48 -16.23 -37.88 -18.66
C VAL A 48 -16.77 -39.08 -19.43
N CYS A 49 -16.72 -39.02 -20.76
CA CYS A 49 -17.08 -40.15 -21.62
C CYS A 49 -15.92 -41.14 -21.73
N VAL A 50 -16.19 -42.41 -21.47
CA VAL A 50 -15.17 -43.47 -21.45
C VAL A 50 -15.64 -44.71 -22.21
N SER A 51 -14.69 -45.54 -22.63
CA SER A 51 -14.96 -46.82 -23.27
C SER A 51 -15.57 -47.83 -22.28
N ARG A 52 -16.13 -48.94 -22.78
CA ARG A 52 -16.70 -49.98 -21.91
C ARG A 52 -15.67 -50.57 -20.95
N ALA A 53 -14.45 -50.80 -21.43
CA ALA A 53 -13.37 -51.34 -20.61
C ALA A 53 -12.99 -50.39 -19.47
N ASP A 54 -12.86 -49.10 -19.79
CA ASP A 54 -12.49 -48.07 -18.82
C ASP A 54 -13.63 -47.82 -17.81
N ALA A 55 -14.89 -47.79 -18.25
CA ALA A 55 -16.05 -47.69 -17.36
C ALA A 55 -16.07 -48.84 -16.34
N LYS A 56 -15.79 -50.07 -16.80
CA LYS A 56 -15.74 -51.25 -15.92
C LYS A 56 -14.63 -51.12 -14.88
N ILE A 57 -13.44 -50.65 -15.28
CA ILE A 57 -12.30 -50.43 -14.36
C ILE A 57 -12.65 -49.33 -13.36
N HIS A 58 -13.14 -48.19 -13.82
CA HIS A 58 -13.47 -47.05 -12.97
C HIS A 58 -14.52 -47.40 -11.92
N LEU A 59 -15.55 -48.16 -12.30
CA LEU A 59 -16.60 -48.58 -11.37
C LEU A 59 -16.14 -49.65 -10.37
N LYS A 60 -15.13 -50.46 -10.71
CA LYS A 60 -14.47 -51.34 -9.74
C LYS A 60 -13.55 -50.58 -8.78
N VAL A 61 -12.76 -49.61 -9.27
CA VAL A 61 -11.73 -48.92 -8.47
C VAL A 61 -12.32 -47.79 -7.62
N PHE A 62 -13.24 -47.01 -8.17
CA PHE A 62 -13.80 -45.81 -7.54
C PHE A 62 -15.25 -46.02 -7.06
N GLY A 63 -15.95 -47.06 -7.55
CA GLY A 63 -17.34 -47.30 -7.22
C GLY A 63 -18.30 -46.32 -7.91
N PHE A 64 -19.60 -46.55 -7.78
CA PHE A 64 -20.61 -45.63 -8.30
C PHE A 64 -20.69 -44.35 -7.46
N LEU A 65 -21.04 -43.23 -8.11
CA LEU A 65 -21.32 -41.96 -7.45
C LEU A 65 -22.44 -42.13 -6.41
N LYS A 66 -22.15 -41.76 -5.15
CA LYS A 66 -23.10 -41.92 -4.03
C LYS A 66 -24.42 -41.20 -4.34
N GLY A 67 -25.54 -41.94 -4.28
CA GLY A 67 -26.88 -41.44 -4.66
C GLY A 67 -27.28 -41.69 -6.12
N TYR A 68 -26.37 -42.19 -6.97
CA TYR A 68 -26.66 -42.51 -8.37
C TYR A 68 -27.31 -43.89 -8.52
N THR A 69 -28.57 -44.00 -8.08
CA THR A 69 -29.38 -45.23 -8.17
C THR A 69 -30.34 -45.24 -9.36
N GLN A 70 -30.65 -44.06 -9.90
CA GLN A 70 -31.40 -43.89 -11.15
C GLN A 70 -30.41 -43.60 -12.28
N TRP A 71 -30.45 -44.40 -13.34
CA TRP A 71 -29.52 -44.29 -14.46
C TRP A 71 -29.99 -43.22 -15.45
N VAL A 72 -30.33 -42.03 -14.93
CA VAL A 72 -30.95 -40.92 -15.68
C VAL A 72 -30.04 -40.46 -16.81
N ALA A 73 -28.73 -40.34 -16.54
CA ALA A 73 -27.73 -40.01 -17.56
C ALA A 73 -27.52 -41.12 -18.61
N HIS A 74 -28.13 -42.29 -18.40
CA HIS A 74 -28.02 -43.45 -19.27
C HIS A 74 -29.36 -43.92 -19.87
N GLY A 75 -30.40 -43.07 -19.79
CA GLY A 75 -31.68 -43.27 -20.49
C GLY A 75 -32.82 -43.83 -19.64
N GLU A 76 -32.67 -43.94 -18.32
CA GLU A 76 -33.72 -44.42 -17.43
C GLU A 76 -34.59 -43.25 -16.92
N PHE A 77 -35.82 -43.12 -17.42
CA PHE A 77 -36.81 -42.12 -17.00
C PHE A 77 -38.01 -42.80 -16.31
N VAL A 78 -38.45 -42.26 -15.17
CA VAL A 78 -39.71 -42.66 -14.51
C VAL A 78 -40.61 -41.42 -14.37
N TYR A 79 -41.84 -41.53 -14.84
CA TYR A 79 -42.88 -40.51 -14.67
C TYR A 79 -43.60 -40.66 -13.32
N SER A 80 -43.80 -39.50 -12.69
CA SER A 80 -44.91 -39.11 -11.80
C SER A 80 -44.72 -39.05 -10.28
N SER A 81 -45.02 -37.84 -9.80
CA SER A 81 -45.90 -37.44 -8.68
C SER A 81 -45.48 -37.57 -7.21
N ALA A 82 -45.42 -36.38 -6.61
CA ALA A 82 -45.65 -35.98 -5.21
C ALA A 82 -44.48 -36.07 -4.20
N PRO A 83 -44.44 -35.12 -3.23
CA PRO A 83 -43.24 -34.73 -2.50
C PRO A 83 -43.23 -35.28 -1.07
N ILE A 84 -42.19 -36.03 -0.67
CA ILE A 84 -41.94 -36.34 0.75
C ILE A 84 -40.44 -36.31 1.06
N GLN A 85 -40.18 -35.74 2.23
CA GLN A 85 -38.95 -35.40 2.95
C GLN A 85 -38.04 -36.60 3.26
N THR A 86 -36.72 -36.34 3.37
CA THR A 86 -35.77 -36.89 4.36
C THR A 86 -34.46 -36.08 4.21
N SER A 87 -34.17 -35.13 5.09
CA SER A 87 -33.39 -35.27 6.34
C SER A 87 -31.93 -35.69 6.13
N ASP A 88 -31.07 -34.69 5.89
CA ASP A 88 -29.72 -34.65 6.46
C ASP A 88 -29.43 -33.19 6.84
N ASN A 89 -29.94 -32.84 8.02
CA ASN A 89 -29.65 -31.60 8.72
C ASN A 89 -28.26 -31.70 9.35
N VAL A 90 -27.29 -30.97 8.80
CA VAL A 90 -26.37 -30.19 9.62
C VAL A 90 -26.64 -28.73 9.24
N PRO A 91 -27.14 -27.90 10.17
CA PRO A 91 -27.64 -26.57 9.86
C PRO A 91 -26.47 -25.63 9.55
N HIS A 92 -26.17 -25.43 8.27
CA HIS A 92 -25.73 -24.10 7.87
C HIS A 92 -26.97 -23.21 8.00
N ASN A 93 -27.01 -22.42 9.08
CA ASN A 93 -27.89 -21.26 9.17
C ASN A 93 -27.54 -20.32 8.00
N ILE A 94 -28.11 -20.61 6.84
CA ILE A 94 -28.35 -19.64 5.80
C ILE A 94 -29.59 -18.88 6.26
N SER A 95 -29.39 -17.94 7.17
CA SER A 95 -30.34 -16.84 7.34
C SER A 95 -30.45 -16.12 6.00
N ASP A 96 -31.68 -15.88 5.56
CA ASP A 96 -32.09 -15.17 4.34
C ASP A 96 -30.97 -14.47 3.54
N ILE A 97 -30.56 -15.07 2.42
CA ILE A 97 -29.65 -14.45 1.44
C ILE A 97 -30.47 -13.50 0.55
N GLY A 98 -30.93 -12.41 1.15
CA GLY A 98 -31.34 -11.19 0.45
C GLY A 98 -30.17 -10.19 0.39
N ASP A 99 -30.33 -9.12 -0.39
CA ASP A 99 -29.46 -7.94 -0.27
C ASP A 99 -29.61 -7.32 1.13
N ASP A 100 -28.50 -7.12 1.87
CA ASP A 100 -28.45 -6.45 3.19
C ASP A 100 -28.78 -4.93 3.13
N MET A 101 -29.28 -4.45 1.99
CA MET A 101 -29.82 -3.10 1.85
C MET A 101 -30.96 -2.89 2.86
N ASN A 102 -31.78 -3.94 3.08
CA ASN A 102 -32.94 -3.89 3.97
C ASN A 102 -32.54 -3.82 5.45
N GLY A 103 -31.53 -4.61 5.86
CA GLY A 103 -31.01 -4.62 7.23
C GLY A 103 -30.41 -3.27 7.62
N LEU A 104 -29.56 -2.70 6.76
CA LEU A 104 -28.91 -1.41 7.01
C LEU A 104 -29.86 -0.21 6.94
N VAL A 105 -30.85 -0.23 6.04
CA VAL A 105 -31.87 0.84 5.93
C VAL A 105 -32.85 0.78 7.09
N HIS A 106 -33.34 -0.41 7.47
CA HIS A 106 -34.20 -0.57 8.65
C HIS A 106 -33.44 -0.30 9.96
N GLU A 107 -32.16 -0.70 10.06
CA GLU A 107 -31.28 -0.35 11.19
C GLU A 107 -31.17 1.18 11.33
N ALA A 108 -30.95 1.89 10.22
CA ALA A 108 -30.80 3.34 10.19
C ALA A 108 -32.11 4.09 10.45
N LEU A 109 -33.25 3.56 10.01
CA LEU A 109 -34.59 4.14 10.23
C LEU A 109 -35.21 3.76 11.60
N GLY A 110 -34.59 2.84 12.35
CA GLY A 110 -35.07 2.43 13.67
C GLY A 110 -36.34 1.56 13.65
N ILE A 111 -36.62 0.88 12.53
CA ILE A 111 -37.79 0.00 12.41
C ILE A 111 -37.43 -1.38 13.01
N PRO A 112 -38.11 -1.86 14.06
CA PRO A 112 -37.81 -3.16 14.66
C PRO A 112 -38.03 -4.28 13.64
N GLN A 113 -37.03 -5.14 13.43
CA GLN A 113 -37.30 -6.48 12.91
C GLN A 113 -38.18 -7.18 13.96
N GLN A 114 -39.34 -7.67 13.53
CA GLN A 114 -40.31 -8.33 14.40
C GLN A 114 -39.68 -9.59 15.02
N ASP A 115 -39.14 -9.44 16.23
CA ASP A 115 -38.90 -10.56 17.14
C ASP A 115 -39.52 -10.20 18.50
N PRO A 116 -40.74 -10.69 18.82
CA PRO A 116 -41.50 -10.27 20.01
C PRO A 116 -40.90 -10.67 21.36
N ALA A 117 -39.71 -11.29 21.39
CA ALA A 117 -39.21 -12.01 22.57
C ALA A 117 -38.18 -11.25 23.44
N MET A 118 -37.78 -10.03 23.11
CA MET A 118 -36.75 -9.28 23.86
C MET A 118 -37.12 -7.82 24.14
N ALA A 119 -38.35 -7.57 24.60
CA ALA A 119 -38.72 -6.29 25.19
C ALA A 119 -38.23 -6.20 26.65
N GLY A 120 -36.92 -6.00 26.83
CA GLY A 120 -36.28 -5.74 28.12
C GLY A 120 -35.58 -4.38 28.11
N THR A 121 -36.20 -3.42 28.80
CA THR A 121 -35.71 -2.08 29.22
C THR A 121 -34.25 -1.72 28.88
N PHE A 122 -34.06 -0.98 27.79
CA PHE A 122 -33.03 0.05 27.67
C PHE A 122 -33.74 1.31 27.14
N GLU A 123 -33.71 2.41 27.91
CA GLU A 123 -34.10 3.72 27.40
C GLU A 123 -33.17 4.08 26.24
N SER A 124 -33.65 3.92 25.00
CA SER A 124 -32.83 4.21 23.83
C SER A 124 -32.98 5.69 23.48
N ASN A 125 -31.94 6.50 23.73
CA ASN A 125 -31.76 7.84 23.17
C ASN A 125 -31.46 7.77 21.65
N GLN A 126 -32.31 7.08 20.89
CA GLN A 126 -32.22 6.97 19.44
C GLN A 126 -33.04 8.10 18.82
N GLU A 127 -32.42 8.87 17.93
CA GLU A 127 -33.08 9.93 17.18
C GLU A 127 -33.45 9.45 15.77
N LEU A 128 -34.52 10.01 15.21
CA LEU A 128 -34.87 9.78 13.81
C LEU A 128 -33.84 10.44 12.88
N PRO A 129 -33.57 9.86 11.70
CA PRO A 129 -32.72 10.50 10.69
C PRO A 129 -33.24 11.88 10.33
N ASN A 130 -32.34 12.88 10.24
CA ASN A 130 -32.73 14.19 9.71
C ASN A 130 -33.23 14.11 8.27
N SER A 131 -33.89 15.17 7.79
CA SER A 131 -34.53 15.21 6.47
C SER A 131 -33.62 14.89 5.28
N VAL A 132 -32.29 15.12 5.39
CA VAL A 132 -31.34 14.76 4.32
C VAL A 132 -31.11 13.25 4.31
N ALA A 133 -30.85 12.65 5.47
CA ALA A 133 -30.69 11.22 5.62
C ALA A 133 -31.98 10.45 5.34
N GLU A 134 -33.12 10.96 5.81
CA GLU A 134 -34.45 10.40 5.56
C GLU A 134 -34.78 10.34 4.06
N LYS A 135 -34.53 11.42 3.30
CA LYS A 135 -34.71 11.43 1.84
C LYS A 135 -33.86 10.37 1.15
N PHE A 136 -32.63 10.20 1.61
CA PHE A 136 -31.71 9.21 1.06
C PHE A 136 -32.19 7.78 1.36
N TYR A 137 -32.53 7.48 2.61
CA TYR A 137 -33.04 6.17 3.00
C TYR A 137 -34.36 5.85 2.30
N LYS A 138 -35.28 6.81 2.17
CA LYS A 138 -36.50 6.67 1.37
C LYS A 138 -36.22 6.37 -0.09
N LEU A 139 -35.28 7.07 -0.72
CA LEU A 139 -34.94 6.80 -2.13
C LEU A 139 -34.33 5.40 -2.30
N ILE A 140 -33.57 4.91 -1.31
CA ILE A 140 -33.13 3.52 -1.30
C ILE A 140 -34.32 2.58 -1.10
N ASP A 141 -35.22 2.84 -0.16
CA ASP A 141 -36.38 2.02 0.19
C ASP A 141 -37.42 1.92 -0.95
N ASP A 142 -37.84 3.05 -1.52
CA ASP A 142 -38.80 3.16 -2.64
C ASP A 142 -38.34 2.38 -3.90
N SER A 143 -37.04 2.13 -3.99
CA SER A 143 -36.39 1.46 -5.12
C SER A 143 -36.19 -0.05 -4.92
N GLN A 144 -36.59 -0.59 -3.75
CA GLN A 144 -36.47 -2.01 -3.36
C GLN A 144 -37.64 -2.88 -3.85
N GLN A 145 -38.27 -2.51 -4.97
CA GLN A 145 -39.25 -3.42 -5.60
C GLN A 145 -38.53 -4.67 -6.12
N GLU A 146 -39.14 -5.84 -5.93
CA GLU A 146 -38.68 -7.08 -6.56
C GLU A 146 -38.45 -6.82 -8.06
N LEU A 147 -37.34 -7.35 -8.60
CA LEU A 147 -36.99 -7.15 -10.01
C LEU A 147 -38.14 -7.55 -10.93
N TYR A 148 -38.78 -8.68 -10.61
CA TYR A 148 -40.04 -9.18 -11.15
C TYR A 148 -40.77 -9.96 -10.03
N PRO A 149 -42.10 -10.18 -10.11
CA PRO A 149 -42.85 -10.89 -9.08
C PRO A 149 -42.23 -12.27 -8.73
N GLY A 150 -41.93 -12.49 -7.46
CA GLY A 150 -41.31 -13.71 -6.95
C GLY A 150 -39.77 -13.70 -6.96
N CYS A 151 -39.13 -12.62 -7.42
CA CYS A 151 -37.67 -12.48 -7.41
C CYS A 151 -37.15 -12.09 -6.01
N LYS A 152 -36.95 -13.09 -5.14
CA LYS A 152 -36.46 -12.85 -3.76
C LYS A 152 -34.97 -12.49 -3.65
N LYS A 153 -34.20 -12.68 -4.73
CA LYS A 153 -32.73 -12.50 -4.74
C LYS A 153 -32.26 -11.14 -5.28
N PHE A 154 -33.07 -10.47 -6.10
CA PHE A 154 -32.67 -9.23 -6.76
C PHE A 154 -33.81 -8.21 -6.72
N PHE A 155 -33.47 -7.01 -6.27
CA PHE A 155 -34.33 -5.83 -6.32
C PHE A 155 -33.89 -4.90 -7.45
N LYS A 156 -34.79 -4.05 -7.93
CA LYS A 156 -34.54 -3.18 -9.10
C LYS A 156 -33.29 -2.32 -8.97
N LEU A 157 -33.15 -1.57 -7.87
CA LEU A 157 -31.98 -0.69 -7.68
C LEU A 157 -30.69 -1.48 -7.46
N SER A 158 -30.74 -2.55 -6.66
CA SER A 158 -29.59 -3.45 -6.45
C SER A 158 -29.11 -4.05 -7.78
N PHE A 159 -30.04 -4.48 -8.64
CA PHE A 159 -29.71 -5.05 -9.95
C PHE A 159 -29.00 -4.01 -10.85
N ILE A 160 -29.51 -2.78 -10.91
CA ILE A 160 -28.87 -1.69 -11.67
C ILE A 160 -27.51 -1.29 -11.08
N PHE A 161 -27.38 -1.23 -9.76
CA PHE A 161 -26.09 -0.94 -9.13
C PHE A 161 -25.08 -2.03 -9.38
N ARG A 162 -25.46 -3.31 -9.34
CA ARG A 162 -24.59 -4.42 -9.71
C ARG A 162 -24.15 -4.33 -11.17
N LEU A 163 -25.06 -4.00 -12.10
CA LEU A 163 -24.72 -3.79 -13.51
C LEU A 163 -23.76 -2.62 -13.72
N LEU A 164 -24.02 -1.48 -13.08
CA LEU A 164 -23.13 -0.32 -13.13
C LEU A 164 -21.78 -0.60 -12.45
N HIS A 165 -21.78 -1.40 -11.38
CA HIS A 165 -20.57 -1.86 -10.73
C HIS A 165 -19.72 -2.72 -11.66
N LEU A 166 -20.35 -3.67 -12.38
CA LEU A 166 -19.70 -4.48 -13.41
C LEU A 166 -19.16 -3.61 -14.55
N LYS A 167 -19.92 -2.61 -15.01
CA LYS A 167 -19.45 -1.63 -15.99
C LYS A 167 -18.18 -0.93 -15.54
N CYS A 168 -18.13 -0.47 -14.29
CA CYS A 168 -16.99 0.26 -13.76
C CYS A 168 -15.78 -0.64 -13.49
N LEU A 169 -15.98 -1.82 -12.89
CA LEU A 169 -14.91 -2.79 -12.67
C LEU A 169 -14.35 -3.33 -13.99
N GLY A 170 -15.23 -3.69 -14.93
CA GLY A 170 -14.91 -4.22 -16.25
C GLY A 170 -14.54 -3.15 -17.29
N LYS A 171 -14.64 -1.86 -16.94
CA LYS A 171 -14.36 -0.71 -17.81
C LYS A 171 -15.15 -0.72 -19.13
N TRP A 172 -16.42 -1.15 -19.10
CA TRP A 172 -17.25 -1.23 -20.29
C TRP A 172 -17.57 0.16 -20.87
N SER A 173 -17.61 0.25 -22.20
CA SER A 173 -18.05 1.47 -22.90
C SER A 173 -19.55 1.72 -22.63
N ASN A 174 -20.04 2.93 -22.87
CA ASN A 174 -21.48 3.21 -22.71
C ASN A 174 -22.28 2.40 -23.72
N LYS A 175 -21.82 2.35 -24.97
CA LYS A 175 -22.39 1.50 -26.02
C LYS A 175 -22.52 0.03 -25.60
N ILE A 176 -21.48 -0.60 -25.04
CA ILE A 176 -21.55 -2.00 -24.60
C ILE A 176 -22.57 -2.17 -23.47
N PHE A 177 -22.64 -1.21 -22.55
CA PHE A 177 -23.60 -1.25 -21.45
C PHE A 177 -25.04 -1.11 -21.95
N ASP A 178 -25.29 -0.18 -22.87
CA ASP A 178 -26.61 0.00 -23.48
C ASP A 178 -27.02 -1.26 -24.26
N MET A 179 -26.11 -1.84 -25.07
CA MET A 179 -26.35 -3.12 -25.76
C MET A 179 -26.65 -4.28 -24.80
N LEU A 180 -26.02 -4.31 -23.63
CA LEU A 180 -26.34 -5.31 -22.61
C LEU A 180 -27.73 -5.09 -22.02
N LEU A 181 -28.10 -3.83 -21.74
CA LEU A 181 -29.45 -3.51 -21.25
C LEU A 181 -30.52 -3.89 -22.28
N ASP A 182 -30.24 -3.68 -23.57
CA ASP A 182 -31.13 -4.09 -24.66
C ASP A 182 -31.28 -5.62 -24.70
N LEU A 183 -30.16 -6.36 -24.66
CA LEU A 183 -30.19 -7.83 -24.60
C LEU A 183 -30.94 -8.36 -23.37
N LEU A 184 -30.72 -7.77 -22.20
CA LEU A 184 -31.42 -8.15 -20.97
C LEU A 184 -32.92 -7.85 -21.08
N ARG A 185 -33.31 -6.80 -21.79
CA ARG A 185 -34.70 -6.43 -22.01
C ARG A 185 -35.40 -7.38 -22.97
N GLU A 186 -34.70 -7.85 -24.00
CA GLU A 186 -35.19 -8.90 -24.89
C GLU A 186 -35.33 -10.24 -24.17
N ALA A 187 -34.34 -10.62 -23.36
CA ALA A 187 -34.34 -11.89 -22.65
C ALA A 187 -35.28 -11.93 -21.43
N PHE A 188 -35.44 -10.80 -20.72
CA PHE A 188 -36.20 -10.69 -19.48
C PHE A 188 -37.07 -9.42 -19.45
N PRO A 189 -38.09 -9.31 -20.32
CA PRO A 189 -38.88 -8.08 -20.49
C PRO A 189 -39.61 -7.64 -19.21
N GLU A 190 -40.22 -8.58 -18.48
CA GLU A 190 -40.93 -8.30 -17.20
C GLU A 190 -39.99 -7.77 -16.10
N ALA A 191 -38.74 -8.26 -16.07
CA ALA A 191 -37.72 -7.82 -15.13
C ALA A 191 -37.17 -6.42 -15.45
N MET A 192 -37.14 -6.06 -16.73
CA MET A 192 -36.48 -4.86 -17.25
C MET A 192 -37.44 -3.68 -17.51
N GLU A 193 -38.75 -3.89 -17.41
CA GLU A 193 -39.79 -2.90 -17.76
C GLU A 193 -39.62 -1.57 -16.99
N LYS A 194 -39.35 -1.65 -15.68
CA LYS A 194 -39.21 -0.47 -14.80
C LYS A 194 -37.75 -0.05 -14.55
N LEU A 195 -36.81 -0.62 -15.30
CA LEU A 195 -35.38 -0.30 -15.19
C LEU A 195 -34.94 0.70 -16.28
N PRO A 196 -33.91 1.53 -15.99
CA PRO A 196 -33.32 2.45 -16.96
C PRO A 196 -33.03 1.78 -18.31
N LYS A 197 -33.34 2.52 -19.39
CA LYS A 197 -33.15 2.06 -20.78
C LYS A 197 -31.74 2.27 -21.30
N SER A 198 -30.96 3.09 -20.61
CA SER A 198 -29.59 3.42 -21.01
C SER A 198 -28.73 3.73 -19.81
N TYR A 199 -27.42 3.81 -20.05
CA TYR A 199 -26.48 4.37 -19.09
C TYR A 199 -26.85 5.79 -18.66
N TYR A 200 -27.37 6.61 -19.58
CA TYR A 200 -27.76 7.99 -19.26
C TYR A 200 -28.90 8.07 -18.25
N GLU A 201 -29.94 7.25 -18.42
CA GLU A 201 -31.04 7.16 -17.45
C GLU A 201 -30.56 6.58 -16.11
N SER A 202 -29.64 5.59 -16.15
CA SER A 202 -29.02 5.04 -14.95
C SER A 202 -28.20 6.09 -14.19
N GLU A 203 -27.50 6.98 -14.91
CA GLU A 203 -26.74 8.09 -14.36
C GLU A 203 -27.65 9.18 -13.77
N LYS A 204 -28.80 9.46 -14.40
CA LYS A 204 -29.81 10.39 -13.85
C LYS A 204 -30.37 9.88 -12.52
N LEU A 205 -30.70 8.59 -12.45
CA LEU A 205 -31.10 7.93 -11.21
C LEU A 205 -30.00 8.03 -10.13
N MET A 206 -28.73 7.86 -10.51
CA MET A 206 -27.61 8.06 -9.58
C MET A 206 -27.43 9.51 -9.14
N LYS A 207 -27.76 10.50 -9.99
CA LYS A 207 -27.68 11.94 -9.65
C LYS A 207 -28.74 12.33 -8.62
N GLU A 208 -29.89 11.66 -8.60
CA GLU A 208 -30.95 11.85 -7.60
C GLU A 208 -30.52 11.40 -6.18
N LEU A 209 -29.45 10.58 -6.04
CA LEU A 209 -28.83 10.23 -4.76
C LEU A 209 -28.06 11.39 -4.09
N GLY A 210 -28.08 12.61 -4.66
CA GLY A 210 -27.49 13.81 -4.06
C GLY A 210 -25.98 13.98 -4.28
N LEU A 211 -25.37 13.18 -5.15
CA LEU A 211 -23.92 13.18 -5.42
C LEU A 211 -23.58 13.87 -6.74
N GLY A 212 -24.00 15.13 -6.86
CA GLY A 212 -23.75 15.94 -8.05
C GLY A 212 -22.43 16.72 -8.03
N TYR A 213 -22.27 17.54 -9.07
CA TYR A 213 -21.32 18.63 -9.14
C TYR A 213 -22.05 19.89 -9.61
N GLU A 214 -21.49 21.04 -9.29
CA GLU A 214 -21.89 22.35 -9.77
C GLU A 214 -20.86 22.87 -10.78
N LYS A 215 -21.30 23.71 -11.72
CA LYS A 215 -20.40 24.35 -12.70
C LYS A 215 -20.36 25.85 -12.41
N TYR A 216 -19.15 26.39 -12.30
CA TYR A 216 -18.94 27.82 -12.20
C TYR A 216 -18.11 28.30 -13.38
N ASP A 217 -18.62 29.30 -14.08
CA ASP A 217 -17.88 29.91 -15.17
C ASP A 217 -16.71 30.70 -14.59
N ALA A 218 -15.59 30.73 -15.30
CA ALA A 218 -14.39 31.46 -14.91
C ALA A 218 -13.95 32.40 -16.02
N CYS A 219 -13.26 33.49 -15.64
CA CYS A 219 -12.55 34.30 -16.60
C CYS A 219 -11.48 33.46 -17.33
N PRO A 220 -11.32 33.59 -18.67
CA PRO A 220 -10.24 32.92 -19.41
C PRO A 220 -8.82 33.23 -18.90
N ASN A 221 -8.65 34.42 -18.32
CA ASN A 221 -7.40 34.91 -17.74
C ASN A 221 -7.33 34.74 -16.23
N ASP A 222 -8.21 33.91 -15.64
CA ASP A 222 -8.16 33.49 -14.23
C ASP A 222 -8.39 34.63 -13.22
N CYS A 223 -8.86 35.80 -13.67
CA CYS A 223 -9.07 36.98 -12.83
C CYS A 223 -10.20 36.83 -11.80
N THR A 224 -11.27 36.11 -12.15
CA THR A 224 -12.46 35.96 -11.30
C THR A 224 -13.24 34.70 -11.65
N LEU A 225 -13.93 34.16 -10.65
CA LEU A 225 -14.99 33.19 -10.82
C LEU A 225 -16.34 33.92 -10.90
N TYR A 226 -17.22 33.52 -11.83
CA TYR A 226 -18.57 34.06 -11.96
C TYR A 226 -19.52 33.33 -11.00
N TRP A 227 -19.31 33.57 -9.71
CA TRP A 227 -20.04 32.98 -8.59
C TRP A 227 -20.27 34.02 -7.49
N GLY A 228 -21.25 33.78 -6.62
CA GLY A 228 -21.64 34.71 -5.56
C GLY A 228 -22.06 36.06 -6.15
N VAL A 229 -21.42 37.14 -5.69
CA VAL A 229 -21.67 38.51 -6.18
C VAL A 229 -21.39 38.67 -7.68
N ASN A 230 -20.53 37.84 -8.26
CA ASN A 230 -20.13 37.91 -9.66
C ASN A 230 -20.97 37.02 -10.59
N ALA A 231 -21.94 36.27 -10.06
CA ALA A 231 -22.69 35.27 -10.82
C ALA A 231 -23.49 35.84 -12.01
N LYS A 232 -23.99 37.07 -11.91
CA LYS A 232 -24.78 37.74 -12.95
C LYS A 232 -23.93 38.50 -13.98
N ARG A 233 -22.61 38.60 -13.77
CA ARG A 233 -21.74 39.37 -14.66
C ARG A 233 -21.56 38.66 -16.00
N THR A 234 -21.43 39.47 -17.04
CA THR A 234 -21.28 39.05 -18.45
C THR A 234 -19.84 39.19 -18.95
N CYS A 235 -19.04 40.04 -18.31
CA CYS A 235 -17.62 40.25 -18.58
C CYS A 235 -16.80 40.39 -17.29
N CYS A 236 -15.48 40.24 -17.41
CA CYS A 236 -14.55 40.36 -16.30
C CYS A 236 -14.27 41.83 -15.99
N GLU A 237 -14.33 42.25 -14.73
CA GLU A 237 -14.01 43.64 -14.37
C GLU A 237 -12.51 43.97 -14.49
N THR A 238 -11.65 42.98 -14.24
CA THR A 238 -10.19 43.16 -14.25
C THR A 238 -9.64 43.23 -15.67
N CYS A 239 -9.90 42.22 -16.51
CA CYS A 239 -9.33 42.14 -17.86
C CYS A 239 -10.33 42.41 -18.99
N LYS A 240 -11.58 42.78 -18.66
CA LYS A 240 -12.66 43.12 -19.62
C LYS A 240 -13.11 42.02 -20.59
N GLU A 241 -12.50 40.83 -20.53
CA GLU A 241 -12.87 39.67 -21.34
C GLU A 241 -14.31 39.22 -21.11
N LEU A 242 -14.96 38.78 -22.20
CA LEU A 242 -16.31 38.21 -22.17
C LEU A 242 -16.31 36.83 -21.50
N ARG A 243 -17.40 36.55 -20.76
CA ARG A 243 -17.64 35.26 -20.11
C ARG A 243 -17.91 34.13 -21.11
N TRP A 244 -18.61 34.43 -22.20
CA TRP A 244 -19.05 33.46 -23.21
C TRP A 244 -18.33 33.66 -24.55
N GLU A 245 -18.30 32.62 -25.37
CA GLU A 245 -17.83 32.71 -26.76
C GLU A 245 -18.78 33.58 -27.62
N ALA A 246 -18.23 34.40 -28.52
CA ALA A 246 -19.01 35.15 -29.50
C ALA A 246 -19.47 34.22 -30.63
N SER A 247 -20.74 34.31 -31.06
CA SER A 247 -21.26 33.51 -32.18
C SER A 247 -21.52 34.38 -33.40
N GLU A 248 -20.99 34.01 -34.57
CA GLU A 248 -21.01 34.89 -35.75
C GLU A 248 -22.27 34.82 -36.63
N ASN A 249 -23.17 33.83 -36.56
CA ASN A 249 -24.36 33.78 -37.44
C ASN A 249 -25.56 33.06 -36.79
N ASP A 250 -26.69 33.73 -36.49
CA ASP A 250 -28.08 33.22 -36.72
C ASP A 250 -29.19 34.23 -36.30
N PRO A 251 -30.33 34.37 -37.02
CA PRO A 251 -31.42 35.35 -36.78
C PRO A 251 -32.51 34.96 -35.76
N SER A 252 -32.36 33.87 -34.98
CA SER A 252 -33.46 33.23 -34.22
C SER A 252 -33.57 33.58 -32.72
N GLY A 253 -32.79 34.54 -32.22
CA GLY A 253 -33.11 35.22 -30.95
C GLY A 253 -32.91 34.47 -29.62
N GLU A 254 -32.51 33.19 -29.59
CA GLU A 254 -32.20 32.47 -28.34
C GLU A 254 -30.98 31.55 -28.47
N LYS A 255 -29.76 32.07 -28.31
CA LYS A 255 -28.53 31.23 -28.36
C LYS A 255 -28.07 30.70 -27.00
N ARG A 256 -27.70 29.41 -27.03
CA ARG A 256 -27.04 28.60 -26.00
C ARG A 256 -25.70 29.24 -25.60
N LYS A 257 -25.64 29.88 -24.44
CA LYS A 257 -24.43 30.55 -23.91
C LYS A 257 -23.36 29.52 -23.52
N VAL A 258 -22.25 29.46 -24.25
CA VAL A 258 -21.11 28.56 -23.93
C VAL A 258 -20.03 29.34 -23.21
N ALA A 259 -19.75 28.97 -21.97
CA ALA A 259 -18.71 29.62 -21.17
C ALA A 259 -17.31 29.23 -21.67
N ARG A 260 -16.39 30.21 -21.72
CA ARG A 260 -15.03 30.01 -22.22
C ARG A 260 -14.16 29.17 -21.28
N LYS A 261 -14.44 29.20 -19.98
CA LYS A 261 -13.74 28.41 -18.95
C LYS A 261 -14.72 28.03 -17.85
N VAL A 262 -14.67 26.77 -17.39
CA VAL A 262 -15.63 26.22 -16.41
C VAL A 262 -14.90 25.44 -15.34
N LEU A 263 -15.05 25.88 -14.09
CA LEU A 263 -14.69 25.14 -12.89
C LEU A 263 -15.78 24.11 -12.59
N TRP A 264 -15.38 22.88 -12.30
CA TRP A 264 -16.29 21.86 -11.78
C TRP A 264 -16.09 21.77 -10.27
N HIS A 265 -17.15 22.08 -9.53
CA HIS A 265 -17.19 22.07 -8.08
C HIS A 265 -17.97 20.85 -7.59
N PHE A 266 -17.38 20.09 -6.69
CA PHE A 266 -17.98 18.92 -6.08
C PHE A 266 -18.22 19.28 -4.60
N PRO A 267 -19.47 19.63 -4.22
CA PRO A 267 -19.76 20.14 -2.89
C PRO A 267 -19.26 19.22 -1.78
N LEU A 268 -18.61 19.80 -0.77
CA LEU A 268 -17.96 19.06 0.30
C LEU A 268 -18.98 18.53 1.33
N LYS A 269 -19.96 19.37 1.72
CA LYS A 269 -20.89 19.03 2.81
C LYS A 269 -21.64 17.69 2.61
N PRO A 270 -22.26 17.42 1.44
CA PRO A 270 -22.97 16.15 1.24
C PRO A 270 -22.03 14.93 1.29
N ARG A 271 -20.78 15.09 0.83
CA ARG A 271 -19.77 14.02 0.83
C ARG A 271 -19.30 13.67 2.23
N LEU A 272 -19.22 14.65 3.13
CA LEU A 272 -18.92 14.39 4.54
C LEU A 272 -20.11 13.75 5.27
N GLN A 273 -21.34 14.25 5.09
CA GLN A 273 -22.54 13.65 5.70
C GLN A 273 -22.67 12.16 5.34
N ARG A 274 -22.35 11.83 4.09
CA ARG A 274 -22.35 10.46 3.58
C ARG A 274 -21.47 9.48 4.36
N LEU A 275 -20.33 9.93 4.88
CA LEU A 275 -19.44 9.08 5.68
C LEU A 275 -20.10 8.61 6.97
N PHE A 276 -21.18 9.29 7.41
CA PHE A 276 -21.96 8.97 8.60
C PHE A 276 -23.28 8.24 8.29
N MET A 277 -23.71 8.16 7.02
CA MET A 277 -24.98 7.54 6.61
C MET A 277 -24.97 6.01 6.53
N SER A 278 -23.82 5.37 6.73
CA SER A 278 -23.68 3.92 6.81
C SER A 278 -23.05 3.55 8.14
N SER A 279 -23.66 2.64 8.90
CA SER A 279 -23.12 2.15 10.18
C SER A 279 -21.70 1.59 10.01
N LYS A 280 -21.41 0.93 8.87
CA LYS A 280 -20.08 0.43 8.48
C LYS A 280 -19.02 1.54 8.41
N THR A 281 -19.34 2.71 7.86
CA THR A 281 -18.36 3.82 7.70
C THR A 281 -18.34 4.76 8.90
N ALA A 282 -19.50 5.04 9.50
CA ALA A 282 -19.66 5.99 10.58
C ALA A 282 -18.81 5.64 11.82
N LYS A 283 -18.76 4.36 12.20
CA LYS A 283 -17.90 3.86 13.29
C LYS A 283 -16.42 4.18 13.04
N HIS A 284 -15.95 4.04 11.80
CA HIS A 284 -14.56 4.32 11.44
C HIS A 284 -14.22 5.83 11.49
N MET A 285 -15.20 6.73 11.36
CA MET A 285 -14.97 8.17 11.51
C MET A 285 -14.66 8.61 12.95
N ARG A 286 -14.95 7.76 13.95
CA ARG A 286 -14.58 8.00 15.36
C ARG A 286 -13.34 7.21 15.81
N TRP A 287 -12.78 6.38 14.92
CA TRP A 287 -11.66 5.49 15.23
C TRP A 287 -10.46 6.23 15.83
N HIS A 288 -10.12 7.41 15.30
CA HIS A 288 -8.95 8.18 15.78
C HIS A 288 -9.03 8.54 17.28
N SER A 289 -10.23 8.58 17.85
CA SER A 289 -10.49 8.88 19.25
C SER A 289 -10.70 7.60 20.07
N GLU A 290 -11.55 6.69 19.56
CA GLU A 290 -12.05 5.50 20.27
C GLU A 290 -11.17 4.27 20.10
N GLY A 291 -10.63 4.02 18.90
CA GLY A 291 -9.97 2.76 18.53
C GLY A 291 -8.46 2.86 18.32
N ARG A 292 -7.86 4.03 18.55
CA ARG A 292 -6.43 4.28 18.35
C ARG A 292 -5.61 3.95 19.61
N THR A 293 -4.50 3.25 19.43
CA THR A 293 -3.49 2.97 20.47
C THR A 293 -2.78 4.25 20.93
N LYS A 294 -2.65 4.46 22.25
CA LYS A 294 -2.08 5.65 22.88
C LYS A 294 -0.86 5.29 23.75
N ASP A 295 0.15 4.67 23.15
CA ASP A 295 1.37 4.15 23.82
C ASP A 295 2.61 5.07 23.68
N GLY A 296 2.45 6.25 23.09
CA GLY A 296 3.53 7.22 22.87
C GLY A 296 4.17 7.19 21.48
N TYR A 297 3.96 6.12 20.70
CA TYR A 297 4.43 6.07 19.31
C TYR A 297 3.45 6.75 18.35
N MET A 298 3.98 7.33 17.27
CA MET A 298 3.19 7.97 16.23
C MET A 298 2.93 7.02 15.06
N ARG A 299 1.66 6.70 14.83
CA ARG A 299 1.17 5.77 13.80
C ARG A 299 0.21 6.43 12.81
N HIS A 300 -0.35 7.57 13.21
CA HIS A 300 -1.40 8.27 12.51
C HIS A 300 -1.27 9.80 12.76
N PRO A 301 -1.77 10.70 11.88
CA PRO A 301 -1.74 12.15 12.13
C PRO A 301 -2.33 12.56 13.47
N ALA A 302 -3.31 11.82 13.99
CA ALA A 302 -3.91 12.05 15.30
C ALA A 302 -2.96 11.81 16.50
N ASP A 303 -1.84 11.11 16.31
CA ASP A 303 -0.78 10.99 17.32
C ASP A 303 0.13 12.22 17.38
N SER A 304 0.11 13.04 16.33
CA SER A 304 1.10 14.09 16.11
C SER A 304 0.83 15.35 16.96
N PRO A 305 1.89 16.11 17.31
CA PRO A 305 1.75 17.40 17.96
C PRO A 305 0.87 18.39 17.20
N ALA A 306 0.87 18.38 15.86
CA ALA A 306 0.03 19.26 15.05
C ALA A 306 -1.47 19.04 15.32
N TRP A 307 -1.90 17.79 15.35
CA TRP A 307 -3.29 17.45 15.69
C TRP A 307 -3.62 17.80 17.13
N LYS A 308 -2.77 17.39 18.08
CA LYS A 308 -2.99 17.61 19.51
C LYS A 308 -3.06 19.09 19.87
N THR A 309 -2.18 19.90 19.28
CA THR A 309 -2.16 21.35 19.50
C THR A 309 -3.40 22.02 18.91
N PHE A 310 -3.82 21.59 17.71
CA PHE A 310 -5.05 22.07 17.08
C PHE A 310 -6.27 21.77 17.97
N ASP A 311 -6.37 20.53 18.46
CA ASP A 311 -7.47 20.10 19.33
C ASP A 311 -7.47 20.84 20.68
N TYR A 312 -6.29 21.16 21.22
CA TYR A 312 -6.12 21.94 22.44
C TYR A 312 -6.53 23.41 22.27
N GLN A 313 -6.18 24.03 21.13
CA GLN A 313 -6.54 25.42 20.85
C GLN A 313 -8.01 25.61 20.47
N HIS A 314 -8.66 24.54 20.00
CA HIS A 314 -10.04 24.57 19.52
C HIS A 314 -10.89 23.49 20.20
N THR A 315 -11.00 23.56 21.53
CA THR A 315 -11.74 22.59 22.36
C THR A 315 -13.19 22.42 21.94
N ASP A 316 -13.86 23.50 21.55
CA ASP A 316 -15.26 23.44 21.10
C ASP A 316 -15.43 22.65 19.80
N PHE A 317 -14.39 22.59 18.96
CA PHE A 317 -14.36 21.74 17.77
C PHE A 317 -13.97 20.30 18.14
N SER A 318 -12.96 20.11 18.98
CA SER A 318 -12.43 18.78 19.29
C SER A 318 -13.29 17.96 20.25
N LYS A 319 -14.21 18.60 20.99
CA LYS A 319 -15.14 17.95 21.94
C LYS A 319 -15.99 16.85 21.29
N ASP A 320 -16.42 17.02 20.05
CA ASP A 320 -17.14 15.98 19.32
C ASP A 320 -16.16 15.19 18.41
N PRO A 321 -15.92 13.90 18.68
CA PRO A 321 -15.01 13.08 17.88
C PRO A 321 -15.53 12.82 16.46
N ARG A 322 -16.78 13.17 16.13
CA ARG A 322 -17.31 13.07 14.76
C ARG A 322 -16.88 14.25 13.88
N ASN A 323 -16.37 15.34 14.46
CA ASN A 323 -15.87 16.47 13.67
C ASN A 323 -14.65 16.07 12.83
N VAL A 324 -14.63 16.51 11.57
CA VAL A 324 -13.72 15.96 10.55
C VAL A 324 -12.49 16.83 10.37
N ARG A 325 -11.30 16.21 10.42
CA ARG A 325 -10.04 16.88 10.09
C ARG A 325 -9.57 16.43 8.72
N LEU A 326 -9.27 17.40 7.87
CA LEU A 326 -9.01 17.22 6.45
C LEU A 326 -7.56 17.53 6.09
N GLY A 327 -6.98 16.73 5.20
CA GLY A 327 -5.84 17.11 4.38
C GLY A 327 -6.31 17.53 2.98
N LEU A 328 -5.67 18.52 2.38
CA LEU A 328 -5.94 18.94 0.99
C LEU A 328 -4.75 18.62 0.11
N ALA A 329 -4.99 17.95 -1.01
CA ALA A 329 -3.96 17.68 -2.02
C ALA A 329 -4.30 18.34 -3.36
N SER A 330 -3.29 18.92 -4.03
CA SER A 330 -3.47 19.46 -5.37
C SER A 330 -2.17 19.41 -6.17
N ASP A 331 -2.27 19.00 -7.44
CA ASP A 331 -1.15 18.95 -8.38
C ASP A 331 -1.66 18.96 -9.83
N GLY A 332 -0.90 19.58 -10.72
CA GLY A 332 -1.23 19.67 -12.14
C GLY A 332 -0.95 18.37 -12.87
N PHE A 333 -1.92 17.87 -13.63
CA PHE A 333 -1.70 16.71 -14.50
C PHE A 333 -2.17 16.94 -15.93
N ASN A 334 -1.51 16.27 -16.87
CA ASN A 334 -2.00 16.18 -18.23
C ASN A 334 -3.09 15.09 -18.35
N PRO A 335 -4.35 15.44 -18.66
CA PRO A 335 -5.45 14.48 -18.78
C PRO A 335 -5.31 13.58 -20.02
N PHE A 336 -4.52 13.99 -21.01
CA PHE A 336 -4.25 13.23 -22.22
C PHE A 336 -3.09 12.28 -21.97
N LYS A 337 -3.27 10.99 -22.30
CA LYS A 337 -2.22 9.96 -22.16
C LYS A 337 -0.98 10.17 -23.08
N ASN A 338 -0.86 11.34 -23.72
CA ASN A 338 0.25 11.74 -24.59
C ASN A 338 1.20 12.67 -23.84
N MET A 339 2.51 12.37 -23.87
CA MET A 339 3.54 13.18 -23.22
C MET A 339 3.89 14.49 -23.97
N SER A 340 3.26 14.78 -25.11
CA SER A 340 3.57 15.93 -25.97
C SER A 340 2.63 17.14 -25.80
N SER A 341 1.59 17.02 -24.98
CA SER A 341 0.63 18.12 -24.77
C SER A 341 1.06 18.99 -23.56
N THR A 342 0.96 20.31 -23.70
CA THR A 342 1.21 21.30 -22.64
C THR A 342 0.03 21.49 -21.68
N HIS A 343 -1.03 20.70 -21.82
CA HIS A 343 -2.25 20.82 -21.00
C HIS A 343 -2.02 20.42 -19.54
N SER A 344 -2.48 21.26 -18.61
CA SER A 344 -2.42 21.05 -17.18
C SER A 344 -3.80 21.31 -16.55
N THR A 345 -4.46 20.24 -16.11
CA THR A 345 -5.69 20.27 -15.32
C THR A 345 -5.32 20.09 -13.85
N TRP A 346 -5.95 20.85 -12.95
CA TRP A 346 -5.64 20.83 -11.52
C TRP A 346 -6.84 20.36 -10.70
N PRO A 347 -6.81 19.17 -10.09
CA PRO A 347 -7.79 18.75 -9.12
C PRO A 347 -7.43 19.23 -7.72
N VAL A 348 -8.45 19.46 -6.88
CA VAL A 348 -8.31 19.67 -5.44
C VAL A 348 -9.00 18.51 -4.75
N ILE A 349 -8.23 17.75 -3.98
CA ILE A 349 -8.65 16.48 -3.37
C ILE A 349 -8.59 16.63 -1.84
N LEU A 350 -9.64 16.19 -1.15
CA LEU A 350 -9.74 16.22 0.30
C LEU A 350 -9.67 14.81 0.88
N ILE A 351 -9.01 14.70 2.03
CA ILE A 351 -8.67 13.43 2.68
C ILE A 351 -9.18 13.51 4.12
N PRO A 352 -10.15 12.67 4.53
CA PRO A 352 -10.64 12.63 5.91
C PRO A 352 -9.68 11.81 6.78
N TYR A 353 -8.90 12.51 7.61
CA TYR A 353 -7.93 11.85 8.51
C TYR A 353 -8.59 11.19 9.72
N ASN A 354 -9.89 11.33 9.93
CA ASN A 354 -10.59 10.62 11.00
C ASN A 354 -10.55 9.08 10.84
N LEU A 355 -10.37 8.60 9.61
CA LEU A 355 -10.40 7.20 9.24
C LEU A 355 -9.16 6.42 9.72
N PRO A 356 -9.29 5.11 9.97
CA PRO A 356 -8.16 4.27 10.35
C PRO A 356 -7.10 4.10 9.26
N PRO A 357 -5.86 3.70 9.60
CA PRO A 357 -4.74 3.52 8.66
C PRO A 357 -5.04 2.68 7.44
N TRP A 358 -5.90 1.66 7.56
CA TRP A 358 -6.25 0.77 6.44
C TRP A 358 -7.22 1.35 5.42
N MET A 359 -7.95 2.40 5.80
CA MET A 359 -8.90 3.14 4.96
C MET A 359 -8.35 4.49 4.52
N CYS A 360 -7.66 5.20 5.43
CA CYS A 360 -7.10 6.51 5.17
C CYS A 360 -6.11 6.46 3.99
N MET A 361 -6.15 7.47 3.11
CA MET A 361 -5.41 7.55 1.83
C MET A 361 -5.80 6.51 0.76
N LYS A 362 -6.85 5.70 0.94
CA LYS A 362 -7.37 4.83 -0.14
C LYS A 362 -8.32 5.60 -1.06
N GLN A 363 -8.28 5.26 -2.35
CA GLN A 363 -9.08 5.89 -3.40
C GLN A 363 -10.57 6.09 -3.05
N PRO A 364 -11.30 5.12 -2.46
CA PRO A 364 -12.71 5.29 -2.08
C PRO A 364 -13.00 6.48 -1.16
N TYR A 365 -12.00 6.93 -0.38
CA TYR A 365 -12.14 8.00 0.60
C TYR A 365 -11.44 9.30 0.17
N LEU A 366 -10.86 9.34 -1.02
CA LEU A 366 -10.33 10.57 -1.61
C LEU A 366 -11.48 11.34 -2.27
N MET A 367 -11.82 12.50 -1.72
CA MET A 367 -12.93 13.32 -2.22
C MET A 367 -12.39 14.37 -3.18
N LEU A 368 -12.71 14.26 -4.48
CA LEU A 368 -12.49 15.36 -5.41
C LEU A 368 -13.47 16.49 -5.06
N SER A 369 -12.94 17.69 -4.81
CA SER A 369 -13.71 18.90 -4.46
C SER A 369 -13.74 19.91 -5.60
N LEU A 370 -12.63 20.07 -6.33
CA LEU A 370 -12.55 20.98 -7.46
C LEU A 370 -11.82 20.31 -8.62
N LEU A 371 -12.24 20.62 -9.85
CA LEU A 371 -11.50 20.31 -11.07
C LEU A 371 -11.33 21.60 -11.88
N ILE A 372 -10.15 22.19 -11.74
CA ILE A 372 -9.75 23.44 -12.37
C ILE A 372 -9.29 23.15 -13.81
N PRO A 373 -9.92 23.78 -14.82
CA PRO A 373 -9.66 23.43 -16.21
C PRO A 373 -8.32 23.98 -16.72
N GLY A 374 -7.70 23.22 -17.63
CA GLY A 374 -6.52 23.66 -18.37
C GLY A 374 -6.86 24.64 -19.50
N PRO A 375 -5.96 24.84 -20.48
CA PRO A 375 -4.72 24.09 -20.72
C PRO A 375 -3.53 24.55 -19.86
N HIS A 376 -3.58 25.75 -19.28
CA HIS A 376 -2.48 26.28 -18.47
C HIS A 376 -2.73 26.08 -16.98
N ALA A 377 -1.65 25.84 -16.23
CA ALA A 377 -1.70 25.80 -14.77
C ALA A 377 -2.22 27.16 -14.24
N PRO A 378 -3.03 27.17 -13.17
CA PRO A 378 -3.58 28.40 -12.61
C PRO A 378 -2.51 29.27 -11.93
N GLY A 379 -1.35 28.70 -11.56
CA GLY A 379 -0.33 29.45 -10.84
C GLY A 379 -0.87 30.05 -9.54
N ASN A 380 -0.51 31.29 -9.22
CA ASN A 380 -1.01 31.96 -8.02
C ASN A 380 -2.53 32.21 -8.04
N ASP A 381 -3.14 32.25 -9.24
CA ASP A 381 -4.58 32.47 -9.44
C ASP A 381 -5.43 31.27 -9.02
N ILE A 382 -4.81 30.18 -8.52
CA ILE A 382 -5.53 29.04 -7.93
C ILE A 382 -6.51 29.49 -6.83
N ASP A 383 -6.21 30.58 -6.13
CA ASP A 383 -7.04 31.10 -5.05
C ASP A 383 -8.42 31.53 -5.54
N VAL A 384 -8.53 32.02 -6.78
CA VAL A 384 -9.81 32.35 -7.42
C VAL A 384 -10.71 31.11 -7.54
N TYR A 385 -10.11 29.95 -7.78
CA TYR A 385 -10.85 28.69 -7.92
C TYR A 385 -11.13 28.01 -6.58
N LEU A 386 -10.32 28.25 -5.55
CA LEU A 386 -10.50 27.68 -4.21
C LEU A 386 -11.64 28.34 -3.43
N GLN A 387 -12.08 29.53 -3.83
CA GLN A 387 -13.06 30.32 -3.09
C GLN A 387 -14.35 29.55 -2.72
N PRO A 388 -15.00 28.74 -3.60
CA PRO A 388 -16.20 27.96 -3.22
C PRO A 388 -15.94 26.97 -2.09
N LEU A 389 -14.80 26.26 -2.15
CA LEU A 389 -14.40 25.32 -1.12
C LEU A 389 -14.08 26.04 0.20
N ILE A 390 -13.39 27.17 0.16
CA ILE A 390 -13.09 27.97 1.36
C ILE A 390 -14.39 28.45 2.01
N LYS A 391 -15.38 28.89 1.23
CA LYS A 391 -16.71 29.24 1.75
C LYS A 391 -17.36 28.06 2.48
N GLU A 392 -17.38 26.87 1.88
CA GLU A 392 -17.95 25.68 2.53
C GLU A 392 -17.21 25.31 3.82
N LEU A 393 -15.87 25.38 3.82
CA LEU A 393 -15.05 25.11 5.01
C LEU A 393 -15.30 26.12 6.13
N LYS A 394 -15.52 27.41 5.82
CA LYS A 394 -15.91 28.42 6.81
C LYS A 394 -17.28 28.13 7.40
N GLU A 395 -18.27 27.81 6.56
CA GLU A 395 -19.62 27.45 7.03
C GLU A 395 -19.60 26.18 7.89
N LEU A 396 -18.82 25.17 7.51
CA LEU A 396 -18.61 23.95 8.30
C LEU A 396 -17.90 24.23 9.62
N TRP A 397 -16.99 25.20 9.67
CA TRP A 397 -16.29 25.57 10.89
C TRP A 397 -17.18 26.36 11.85
N GLU A 398 -17.88 27.38 11.36
CA GLU A 398 -18.62 28.35 12.17
C GLU A 398 -20.00 27.81 12.60
N MET A 399 -20.77 27.29 11.65
CA MET A 399 -22.13 26.80 11.90
C MET A 399 -22.18 25.27 11.97
N GLY A 400 -21.39 24.58 11.14
CA GLY A 400 -21.52 23.14 10.90
C GLY A 400 -22.74 22.79 10.03
N ILE A 401 -23.03 21.50 9.90
CA ILE A 401 -24.22 20.99 9.22
C ILE A 401 -24.86 19.84 10.00
N ASN A 402 -26.19 19.88 10.15
CA ASN A 402 -26.93 18.81 10.82
C ASN A 402 -26.75 17.49 10.06
N THR A 403 -26.28 16.45 10.75
CA THR A 403 -25.85 15.18 10.17
C THR A 403 -26.30 14.02 11.04
N TYR A 404 -26.74 12.93 10.42
CA TYR A 404 -27.15 11.72 11.13
C TYR A 404 -26.01 10.72 11.16
N ASP A 405 -25.64 10.26 12.35
CA ASP A 405 -24.66 9.18 12.55
C ASP A 405 -25.40 7.84 12.64
N ALA A 406 -25.36 7.06 11.57
CA ALA A 406 -26.03 5.77 11.48
C ALA A 406 -25.45 4.71 12.44
N SER A 407 -24.22 4.89 12.96
CA SER A 407 -23.65 3.98 13.96
C SER A 407 -24.15 4.25 15.38
N CYS A 408 -24.39 5.51 15.73
CA CYS A 408 -24.90 5.89 17.06
C CYS A 408 -26.40 6.20 17.07
N LYS A 409 -27.03 6.27 15.89
CA LYS A 409 -28.44 6.65 15.68
C LYS A 409 -28.79 7.99 16.30
N GLN A 410 -27.94 8.99 16.07
CA GLN A 410 -28.06 10.34 16.63
C GLN A 410 -27.77 11.40 15.59
N ASN A 411 -28.48 12.52 15.64
CA ASN A 411 -28.11 13.71 14.89
C ASN A 411 -27.04 14.50 15.65
N PHE A 412 -26.17 15.15 14.89
CA PHE A 412 -25.13 16.00 15.45
C PHE A 412 -24.77 17.11 14.48
N GLN A 413 -24.16 18.17 15.02
CA GLN A 413 -23.68 19.27 14.22
C GLN A 413 -22.28 18.96 13.70
N LEU A 414 -22.20 18.43 12.48
CA LEU A 414 -20.95 18.09 11.82
C LEU A 414 -20.17 19.35 11.47
N ARG A 415 -18.96 19.47 12.01
CA ARG A 415 -18.00 20.50 11.66
C ARG A 415 -16.77 19.88 10.98
N ALA A 416 -16.06 20.68 10.20
CA ALA A 416 -14.82 20.25 9.55
C ALA A 416 -13.73 21.32 9.60
N ALA A 417 -12.47 20.87 9.65
CA ALA A 417 -11.31 21.74 9.64
C ALA A 417 -10.20 21.21 8.73
N LEU A 418 -9.50 22.10 8.03
CA LEU A 418 -8.35 21.77 7.20
C LEU A 418 -7.05 21.90 8.01
N LEU A 419 -6.29 20.81 8.12
CA LEU A 419 -5.02 20.82 8.87
C LEU A 419 -3.86 21.37 8.04
N TRP A 420 -3.72 20.89 6.80
CA TRP A 420 -2.60 21.25 5.94
C TRP A 420 -2.83 20.88 4.47
N THR A 421 -1.94 21.35 3.60
CA THR A 421 -1.89 20.94 2.19
C THR A 421 -0.74 19.98 1.87
N ILE A 422 -0.95 19.13 0.86
CA ILE A 422 0.00 18.17 0.30
C ILE A 422 0.13 18.45 -1.20
N SER A 423 1.34 18.63 -1.68
CA SER A 423 1.63 18.92 -3.08
C SER A 423 3.10 18.66 -3.37
N ASP A 424 3.47 18.53 -4.64
CA ASP A 424 4.88 18.64 -5.01
C ASP A 424 5.42 20.06 -4.71
N PHE A 425 6.72 20.29 -4.89
CA PHE A 425 7.34 21.57 -4.53
C PHE A 425 6.88 22.76 -5.41
N PRO A 426 6.65 22.60 -6.72
CA PRO A 426 5.91 23.57 -7.52
C PRO A 426 4.48 23.86 -7.01
N GLY A 427 3.69 22.84 -6.73
CA GLY A 427 2.34 22.98 -6.17
C GLY A 427 2.34 23.63 -4.79
N TYR A 428 3.39 23.41 -3.99
CA TYR A 428 3.59 24.09 -2.72
C TYR A 428 3.65 25.60 -2.94
N ALA A 429 4.38 26.06 -3.95
CA ALA A 429 4.48 27.50 -4.26
C ALA A 429 3.12 28.08 -4.64
N VAL A 430 2.35 27.33 -5.44
CA VAL A 430 1.01 27.70 -5.90
C VAL A 430 0.03 27.83 -4.74
N LEU A 431 0.03 26.89 -3.79
CA LEU A 431 -0.90 26.87 -2.66
C LEU A 431 -0.50 27.84 -1.54
N SER A 432 0.79 27.94 -1.23
CA SER A 432 1.28 28.79 -0.13
C SER A 432 1.48 30.25 -0.52
N GLY A 433 1.73 30.53 -1.80
CA GLY A 433 2.19 31.84 -2.26
C GLY A 433 3.68 32.09 -2.01
N TRP A 434 4.45 31.13 -1.48
CA TRP A 434 5.90 31.24 -1.30
C TRP A 434 6.65 30.80 -2.55
N SER A 435 7.54 31.64 -3.09
CA SER A 435 8.37 31.25 -4.23
C SER A 435 9.39 30.19 -3.83
N THR A 436 9.34 29.05 -4.49
CA THR A 436 10.26 27.92 -4.30
C THR A 436 11.52 28.00 -5.19
N LYS A 437 11.85 29.20 -5.67
CA LYS A 437 13.00 29.50 -6.52
C LYS A 437 13.78 30.70 -5.99
N GLY A 438 15.03 30.82 -6.41
CA GLY A 438 15.92 31.94 -6.06
C GLY A 438 16.44 31.89 -4.62
N LYS A 439 17.05 32.99 -4.18
CA LYS A 439 17.76 33.12 -2.90
C LYS A 439 16.98 32.59 -1.67
N TYR A 440 15.67 32.82 -1.61
CA TYR A 440 14.83 32.42 -0.47
C TYR A 440 13.91 31.24 -0.78
N ALA A 441 14.34 30.29 -1.62
CA ALA A 441 13.48 29.19 -2.07
C ALA A 441 12.96 28.27 -0.94
N CYS A 442 13.63 28.22 0.22
CA CYS A 442 13.20 27.37 1.33
C CYS A 442 12.04 28.02 2.12
N PRO A 443 10.84 27.41 2.13
CA PRO A 443 9.70 27.98 2.86
C PRO A 443 9.84 27.86 4.39
N VAL A 444 10.71 26.96 4.87
CA VAL A 444 10.95 26.75 6.30
C VAL A 444 11.97 27.77 6.84
N CYS A 445 13.10 27.95 6.14
CA CYS A 445 14.11 28.94 6.50
C CYS A 445 13.70 30.38 6.18
N HIS A 446 12.77 30.58 5.23
CA HIS A 446 12.24 31.89 4.83
C HIS A 446 13.36 32.87 4.46
N LYS A 447 13.32 34.11 4.95
CA LYS A 447 14.34 35.16 4.79
C LYS A 447 15.71 34.77 5.36
N HIS A 448 15.78 33.75 6.22
CA HIS A 448 17.02 33.21 6.79
C HIS A 448 17.60 32.05 5.98
N THR A 449 17.05 31.75 4.80
CA THR A 449 17.64 30.80 3.85
C THR A 449 19.07 31.21 3.54
N THR A 450 20.01 30.29 3.80
CA THR A 450 21.43 30.50 3.46
C THR A 450 21.65 29.98 2.05
N SER A 451 21.83 30.90 1.11
CA SER A 451 22.06 30.57 -0.29
C SER A 451 23.16 31.43 -0.88
N GLU A 452 23.89 30.88 -1.84
CA GLU A 452 24.95 31.57 -2.57
C GLU A 452 24.73 31.43 -4.08
N ARG A 453 24.90 32.53 -4.81
CA ARG A 453 24.70 32.58 -6.25
C ARG A 453 25.96 32.08 -6.95
N LEU A 454 25.85 30.91 -7.59
CA LEU A 454 26.84 30.39 -8.53
C LEU A 454 26.62 30.99 -9.92
N ARG A 455 27.49 30.70 -10.89
CA ARG A 455 27.43 31.29 -12.25
C ARG A 455 26.04 31.25 -12.89
N HIS A 456 25.29 30.16 -12.70
CA HIS A 456 23.98 29.96 -13.35
C HIS A 456 22.81 29.63 -12.40
N LYS A 457 23.06 29.40 -11.09
CA LYS A 457 22.04 28.94 -10.14
C LYS A 457 22.38 29.30 -8.71
N ASP A 458 21.38 29.29 -7.84
CA ASP A 458 21.57 29.38 -6.41
C ASP A 458 21.85 27.99 -5.81
N CYS A 459 22.85 27.91 -4.94
CA CYS A 459 23.12 26.76 -4.09
C CYS A 459 22.73 27.07 -2.64
N TYR A 460 22.40 26.04 -1.86
CA TYR A 460 21.85 26.15 -0.51
C TYR A 460 22.73 25.38 0.45
N MET A 461 23.81 26.03 0.88
CA MET A 461 24.76 25.52 1.86
C MET A 461 24.50 26.15 3.23
N GLY A 462 25.33 25.83 4.23
CA GLY A 462 25.22 26.42 5.57
C GLY A 462 24.48 25.53 6.54
N HIS A 463 24.50 24.20 6.31
CA HIS A 463 23.93 23.22 7.23
C HIS A 463 24.64 23.22 8.59
N ARG A 464 25.86 23.77 8.69
CA ARG A 464 26.60 23.98 9.94
C ARG A 464 25.86 24.82 10.98
N LYS A 465 24.90 25.68 10.58
CA LYS A 465 24.06 26.46 11.50
C LYS A 465 23.16 25.61 12.41
N TYR A 466 22.88 24.38 11.97
CA TYR A 466 22.03 23.43 12.69
C TYR A 466 22.82 22.50 13.61
N LEU A 467 24.15 22.59 13.59
CA LEU A 467 25.01 21.87 14.53
C LEU A 467 25.08 22.60 15.88
N ASP A 468 25.40 21.85 16.93
CA ASP A 468 25.70 22.42 18.25
C ASP A 468 26.77 23.53 18.14
N PRO A 469 26.63 24.68 18.82
CA PRO A 469 27.62 25.75 18.80
C PRO A 469 29.06 25.32 19.10
N THR A 470 29.27 24.24 19.88
CA THR A 470 30.61 23.72 20.21
C THR A 470 31.15 22.71 19.20
N HIS A 471 30.38 22.34 18.17
CA HIS A 471 30.80 21.34 17.20
C HIS A 471 32.00 21.80 16.36
N THR A 472 33.01 20.94 16.25
CA THR A 472 34.26 21.13 15.50
C THR A 472 34.07 21.68 14.07
N PHE A 473 33.08 21.20 13.32
CA PHE A 473 32.82 21.63 11.94
C PHE A 473 32.49 23.12 11.82
N ARG A 474 31.95 23.74 12.87
CA ARG A 474 31.61 25.18 12.87
C ARG A 474 32.84 26.07 12.74
N LYS A 475 33.97 25.66 13.33
CA LYS A 475 35.26 26.37 13.24
C LYS A 475 36.12 25.93 12.06
N ASN A 476 35.78 24.82 11.40
CA ASN A 476 36.56 24.31 10.26
C ASN A 476 36.24 25.10 8.98
N SER A 477 36.88 26.25 8.77
CA SER A 477 36.71 27.05 7.55
C SER A 477 37.27 26.36 6.30
N ARG A 478 38.43 25.70 6.43
CA ARG A 478 39.18 25.09 5.33
C ARG A 478 38.43 23.95 4.61
N ALA A 479 37.67 23.13 5.34
CA ALA A 479 36.96 21.99 4.74
C ALA A 479 35.63 22.37 4.06
N PHE A 480 35.17 23.61 4.23
CA PHE A 480 33.84 24.08 3.79
C PHE A 480 33.96 25.25 2.81
N ASN A 481 33.32 26.38 3.11
CA ASN A 481 33.22 27.56 2.25
C ASN A 481 34.26 28.66 2.59
N GLY A 482 35.34 28.31 3.28
CA GLY A 482 36.38 29.25 3.68
C GLY A 482 36.02 30.16 4.87
N LYS A 483 34.85 29.97 5.50
CA LYS A 483 34.37 30.81 6.62
C LYS A 483 34.05 29.97 7.87
N GLU A 484 34.17 30.55 9.05
CA GLU A 484 33.61 29.98 10.29
C GLU A 484 32.09 30.23 10.37
N GLU A 485 31.36 29.38 11.10
CA GLU A 485 29.90 29.45 11.23
C GLU A 485 29.45 29.72 12.67
N HIS A 486 29.05 30.96 12.97
CA HIS A 486 28.56 31.40 14.28
C HIS A 486 27.04 31.66 14.32
N GLY A 487 26.33 31.55 13.20
CA GLY A 487 24.90 31.81 13.08
C GLY A 487 24.03 30.71 13.70
N ARG A 488 22.79 31.04 14.06
CA ARG A 488 21.83 30.06 14.61
C ARG A 488 20.95 29.46 13.51
N ALA A 489 20.43 28.27 13.77
CA ALA A 489 19.39 27.69 12.93
C ALA A 489 18.18 28.64 12.86
N PRO A 490 17.55 28.80 11.68
CA PRO A 490 16.35 29.63 11.52
C PRO A 490 15.22 29.20 12.47
N GLU A 491 14.50 30.18 13.00
CA GLU A 491 13.27 29.93 13.75
C GLU A 491 12.13 29.56 12.80
N LYS A 492 11.20 28.76 13.32
CA LYS A 492 10.02 28.32 12.58
C LYS A 492 9.07 29.50 12.33
N LEU A 493 8.66 29.66 11.08
CA LEU A 493 7.72 30.71 10.70
C LEU A 493 6.29 30.44 11.21
N MET A 494 5.78 31.34 12.04
CA MET A 494 4.43 31.28 12.61
C MET A 494 3.39 31.88 11.64
N GLY A 495 2.16 31.35 11.66
CA GLY A 495 1.09 31.84 10.79
C GLY A 495 0.67 33.28 11.10
N SER A 496 0.69 33.67 12.37
CA SER A 496 0.47 35.05 12.81
C SER A 496 1.50 36.03 12.24
N THR A 497 2.77 35.62 12.15
CA THR A 497 3.84 36.42 11.52
C THR A 497 3.56 36.64 10.05
N ILE A 498 3.16 35.59 9.31
CA ILE A 498 2.81 35.69 7.88
C ILE A 498 1.67 36.69 7.66
N LEU A 499 0.60 36.57 8.47
CA LEU A 499 -0.52 37.51 8.43
C LEU A 499 -0.06 38.94 8.69
N SER A 500 0.77 39.16 9.71
CA SER A 500 1.25 40.50 10.04
C SER A 500 2.13 41.11 8.94
N GLU A 501 2.94 40.29 8.26
CA GLU A 501 3.81 40.71 7.16
C GLU A 501 3.02 41.04 5.89
N LEU A 502 1.93 40.30 5.61
CA LEU A 502 1.23 40.38 4.32
C LEU A 502 -0.12 41.12 4.34
N LYS A 503 -0.73 41.37 5.51
CA LYS A 503 -2.10 41.93 5.62
C LYS A 503 -2.34 43.25 4.87
N ASN A 504 -1.30 44.06 4.70
CA ASN A 504 -1.41 45.39 4.08
C ASN A 504 -1.23 45.36 2.56
N PHE A 505 -0.91 44.20 1.98
CA PHE A 505 -0.72 44.05 0.55
C PHE A 505 -1.97 43.48 -0.10
N GLN A 506 -2.52 44.21 -1.07
CA GLN A 506 -3.62 43.73 -1.90
C GLN A 506 -3.08 43.25 -3.24
N ILE A 507 -3.32 41.97 -3.55
CA ILE A 507 -2.96 41.35 -4.82
C ILE A 507 -4.21 41.17 -5.66
N ARG A 508 -4.15 41.59 -6.93
CA ARG A 508 -5.17 41.29 -7.93
C ARG A 508 -4.76 40.05 -8.72
N PHE A 509 -5.70 39.15 -8.92
CA PHE A 509 -5.48 37.89 -9.64
C PHE A 509 -5.73 38.05 -11.14
N GLY A 510 -5.03 37.23 -11.91
CA GLY A 510 -5.21 37.05 -13.34
C GLY A 510 -3.94 37.24 -14.16
N LYS A 511 -3.88 36.53 -15.29
CA LYS A 511 -2.69 36.41 -16.15
C LYS A 511 -2.24 37.71 -16.82
N LEU A 512 -3.14 38.68 -16.95
CA LEU A 512 -2.87 40.00 -17.56
C LEU A 512 -2.62 41.09 -16.52
N VAL A 513 -2.56 40.73 -15.23
CA VAL A 513 -2.28 41.68 -14.15
C VAL A 513 -0.77 41.75 -13.92
N ASP A 514 -0.18 42.91 -14.17
CA ASP A 514 1.26 43.17 -14.03
C ASP A 514 1.60 44.30 -13.02
N ASP A 515 0.58 45.02 -12.53
CA ASP A 515 0.71 46.17 -11.62
C ASP A 515 0.63 45.79 -10.13
N ASN A 516 0.79 44.52 -9.79
CA ASN A 516 0.78 44.07 -8.39
C ASN A 516 1.99 44.62 -7.61
N PRO A 517 1.81 44.99 -6.32
CA PRO A 517 2.91 45.46 -5.49
C PRO A 517 3.97 44.38 -5.32
N THR A 518 5.24 44.80 -5.19
CA THR A 518 6.33 43.89 -4.84
C THR A 518 6.18 43.48 -3.37
N LEU A 519 5.95 42.19 -3.15
CA LEU A 519 5.86 41.62 -1.81
C LEU A 519 7.25 41.36 -1.22
N PRO A 520 7.37 41.33 0.12
CA PRO A 520 8.64 41.09 0.78
C PRO A 520 9.20 39.68 0.47
N PHE A 521 10.51 39.62 0.27
CA PHE A 521 11.28 38.38 0.04
C PHE A 521 10.77 37.57 -1.16
N SER A 522 10.27 36.35 -0.91
CA SER A 522 9.80 35.40 -1.92
C SER A 522 8.28 35.27 -1.97
N TRP A 523 7.52 36.08 -1.21
CA TRP A 523 6.07 36.03 -1.25
C TRP A 523 5.53 36.48 -2.62
N LYS A 524 4.46 35.83 -3.07
CA LYS A 524 3.71 36.16 -4.31
C LYS A 524 2.24 36.45 -4.07
N LYS A 525 1.70 36.01 -2.93
CA LYS A 525 0.35 36.31 -2.44
C LYS A 525 0.23 35.95 -0.97
N LEU A 526 -0.79 36.48 -0.31
CA LEU A 526 -1.33 35.86 0.91
C LEU A 526 -2.29 34.76 0.47
N SER A 527 -2.00 33.52 0.88
CA SER A 527 -2.83 32.36 0.51
C SER A 527 -4.26 32.49 1.05
N ILE A 528 -5.26 32.19 0.21
CA ILE A 528 -6.69 32.19 0.58
C ILE A 528 -7.01 31.30 1.79
N PHE A 529 -6.18 30.32 2.14
CA PHE A 529 -6.40 29.51 3.33
C PHE A 529 -6.39 30.34 4.62
N PHE A 530 -5.77 31.53 4.64
CA PHE A 530 -5.82 32.45 5.76
C PHE A 530 -7.20 33.08 6.01
N ASP A 531 -8.16 32.92 5.09
CA ASP A 531 -9.57 33.28 5.32
C ASP A 531 -10.26 32.31 6.30
N LEU A 532 -9.68 31.13 6.54
CA LEU A 532 -10.11 30.19 7.56
C LEU A 532 -9.60 30.67 8.93
N PRO A 533 -10.49 30.90 9.92
CA PRO A 533 -10.13 31.55 11.19
C PRO A 533 -8.98 30.88 11.97
N TYR A 534 -8.87 29.56 11.86
CA TYR A 534 -7.91 28.71 12.57
C TYR A 534 -6.59 28.48 11.80
N TRP A 535 -6.49 28.86 10.53
CA TRP A 535 -5.35 28.47 9.68
C TRP A 535 -4.00 29.01 10.18
N LYS A 536 -4.02 30.19 10.80
CA LYS A 536 -2.83 30.83 11.39
C LYS A 536 -2.27 30.04 12.58
N ASP A 537 -3.11 29.24 13.23
CA ASP A 537 -2.79 28.49 14.44
C ASP A 537 -2.17 27.12 14.11
N ASN A 538 -2.39 26.61 12.89
CA ASN A 538 -1.82 25.36 12.41
C ASN A 538 -0.28 25.36 12.47
N LEU A 539 0.28 24.36 13.17
CA LEU A 539 1.73 24.17 13.29
C LEU A 539 2.39 23.85 11.95
N ILE A 540 1.72 23.13 11.05
CA ILE A 540 2.14 22.90 9.67
C ILE A 540 0.97 23.29 8.79
N ARG A 541 1.21 24.18 7.83
CA ARG A 541 0.19 24.64 6.86
C ARG A 541 0.34 23.97 5.51
N HIS A 542 1.59 23.76 5.08
CA HIS A 542 1.93 23.15 3.80
C HIS A 542 3.09 22.18 4.03
N ASN A 543 2.97 20.95 3.53
CA ASN A 543 3.94 19.88 3.78
C ASN A 543 5.05 19.84 2.71
N LEU A 544 6.26 19.47 3.12
CA LEU A 544 7.34 19.13 2.20
C LEU A 544 7.14 17.71 1.66
N ASP A 545 7.05 17.56 0.35
CA ASP A 545 6.86 16.25 -0.26
C ASP A 545 8.16 15.43 -0.29
N VAL A 546 8.33 14.62 0.75
CA VAL A 546 9.44 13.68 0.92
C VAL A 546 9.59 12.76 -0.29
N MET A 547 8.49 12.39 -0.98
CA MET A 547 8.58 11.55 -2.18
C MET A 547 9.45 12.20 -3.26
N HIS A 548 9.08 13.42 -3.66
CA HIS A 548 9.83 14.15 -4.67
C HIS A 548 11.21 14.60 -4.17
N ILE A 549 11.35 14.98 -2.90
CA ILE A 549 12.63 15.40 -2.32
C ILE A 549 13.65 14.26 -2.37
N GLU A 550 13.31 13.10 -1.82
CA GLU A 550 14.20 11.93 -1.79
C GLU A 550 14.54 11.45 -3.21
N LYS A 551 13.55 11.40 -4.10
CA LYS A 551 13.78 11.07 -5.51
C LYS A 551 14.79 12.02 -6.15
N ASN A 552 14.66 13.33 -5.94
CA ASN A 552 15.56 14.32 -6.52
C ASN A 552 16.99 14.22 -5.94
N ILE A 553 17.11 13.94 -4.65
CA ILE A 553 18.41 13.71 -3.99
C ILE A 553 19.07 12.46 -4.55
N CYS A 554 18.35 11.33 -4.63
CA CYS A 554 18.83 10.09 -5.22
C CYS A 554 19.29 10.29 -6.67
N ASP A 555 18.49 10.99 -7.48
CA ASP A 555 18.81 11.34 -8.85
C ASP A 555 20.09 12.20 -8.95
N CYS A 556 20.32 13.14 -8.01
CA CYS A 556 21.55 13.95 -7.96
C CYS A 556 22.78 13.12 -7.57
N ILE A 557 22.65 12.23 -6.58
CA ILE A 557 23.73 11.33 -6.15
C ILE A 557 24.13 10.41 -7.31
N VAL A 558 23.18 9.63 -7.84
CA VAL A 558 23.45 8.68 -8.94
C VAL A 558 23.93 9.40 -10.19
N GLY A 559 23.34 10.56 -10.50
CA GLY A 559 23.75 11.38 -11.65
C GLY A 559 25.19 11.86 -11.54
N THR A 560 25.63 12.26 -10.35
CA THR A 560 27.00 12.72 -10.09
C THR A 560 27.99 11.56 -10.09
N LEU A 561 27.69 10.47 -9.39
CA LEU A 561 28.57 9.31 -9.28
C LEU A 561 28.81 8.59 -10.63
N LEU A 562 27.77 8.48 -11.46
CA LEU A 562 27.88 7.80 -12.76
C LEU A 562 28.24 8.75 -13.92
N ASN A 563 28.25 10.06 -13.70
CA ASN A 563 28.40 11.10 -14.74
C ASN A 563 27.27 11.04 -15.79
N LEU A 564 26.02 11.26 -15.36
CA LEU A 564 24.81 11.25 -16.19
C LEU A 564 24.17 12.65 -16.28
N ASP A 565 23.01 12.78 -16.94
CA ASP A 565 22.34 14.06 -17.25
C ASP A 565 22.04 14.96 -16.01
N LYS A 566 22.01 14.39 -14.80
CA LYS A 566 21.83 15.12 -13.50
C LYS A 566 23.13 15.30 -12.71
N ASN A 567 24.29 15.14 -13.36
CA ASN A 567 25.60 15.37 -12.77
C ASN A 567 25.69 16.77 -12.15
N LYS A 568 26.28 16.84 -10.96
CA LYS A 568 26.54 18.10 -10.24
C LYS A 568 28.02 18.48 -10.24
N ASP A 569 28.89 17.67 -10.82
CA ASP A 569 30.33 17.90 -10.95
C ASP A 569 30.74 18.01 -12.44
N ASP A 570 30.51 19.18 -13.03
CA ASP A 570 30.89 19.52 -14.41
C ASP A 570 31.92 20.66 -14.43
N TYR A 571 32.38 21.05 -15.63
CA TYR A 571 33.33 22.16 -15.79
C TYR A 571 32.87 23.44 -15.09
N THR A 572 31.58 23.76 -15.19
CA THR A 572 30.97 24.93 -14.57
C THR A 572 31.06 24.84 -13.05
N ALA A 573 30.73 23.69 -12.46
CA ALA A 573 30.88 23.45 -11.02
C ALA A 573 32.33 23.59 -10.54
N ARG A 574 33.31 23.16 -11.36
CA ARG A 574 34.74 23.35 -11.04
C ARG A 574 35.18 24.80 -11.17
N CYS A 575 34.61 25.57 -12.11
CA CYS A 575 34.81 27.02 -12.17
C CYS A 575 34.19 27.72 -10.97
N ASP A 576 33.01 27.29 -10.50
CA ASP A 576 32.39 27.83 -9.29
C ASP A 576 33.31 27.64 -8.06
N LEU A 577 33.97 26.48 -7.92
CA LEU A 577 34.96 26.26 -6.85
C LEU A 577 36.13 27.25 -6.92
N ARG A 578 36.61 27.54 -8.14
CA ARG A 578 37.68 28.53 -8.38
C ARG A 578 37.25 29.93 -8.02
N ASP A 579 36.09 30.35 -8.47
CA ASP A 579 35.56 31.69 -8.21
C ASP A 579 35.29 31.91 -6.71
N MET A 580 34.91 30.85 -5.99
CA MET A 580 34.73 30.86 -4.53
C MET A 580 36.05 30.76 -3.74
N GLY A 581 37.19 30.49 -4.40
CA GLY A 581 38.49 30.36 -3.74
C GLY A 581 38.60 29.14 -2.82
N ILE A 582 37.84 28.07 -3.06
CA ILE A 582 37.82 26.85 -2.24
C ILE A 582 38.28 25.64 -3.04
N ARG A 583 38.92 24.68 -2.37
CA ARG A 583 39.40 23.40 -2.95
C ARG A 583 40.24 23.60 -4.23
N PRO A 584 41.36 24.33 -4.15
CA PRO A 584 42.24 24.59 -5.30
C PRO A 584 42.67 23.32 -6.04
N GLU A 585 42.74 22.19 -5.33
CA GLU A 585 43.06 20.88 -5.87
C GLU A 585 42.06 20.41 -6.96
N LEU A 586 40.82 20.90 -6.96
CA LEU A 586 39.78 20.50 -7.91
C LEU A 586 39.58 21.49 -9.07
N HIS A 587 40.31 22.61 -9.10
CA HIS A 587 40.13 23.65 -10.10
C HIS A 587 40.47 23.14 -11.51
N PRO A 588 39.82 23.65 -12.57
CA PRO A 588 40.19 23.32 -13.94
C PRO A 588 41.63 23.77 -14.24
N VAL A 589 42.45 22.87 -14.77
CA VAL A 589 43.84 23.14 -15.16
C VAL A 589 43.91 23.33 -16.67
N GLU A 590 44.36 24.50 -17.12
CA GLU A 590 44.60 24.74 -18.54
C GLU A 590 45.90 24.05 -18.98
N LYS A 591 45.82 23.24 -20.03
CA LYS A 591 46.98 22.58 -20.64
C LYS A 591 47.52 23.43 -21.78
N GLU A 592 48.80 23.20 -22.13
CA GLU A 592 49.50 23.91 -23.22
C GLU A 592 48.77 23.85 -24.58
N ASN A 593 47.92 22.84 -24.78
CA ASN A 593 47.12 22.66 -25.99
C ASN A 593 45.76 23.42 -25.97
N GLY A 594 45.54 24.30 -25.00
CA GLY A 594 44.29 25.07 -24.82
C GLY A 594 43.10 24.22 -24.35
N ARG A 595 43.32 22.97 -23.94
CA ARG A 595 42.29 22.10 -23.32
C ARG A 595 42.27 22.30 -21.81
N PHE A 596 41.11 22.07 -21.21
CA PHE A 596 40.97 22.06 -19.76
C PHE A 596 40.99 20.62 -19.24
N TYR A 597 41.84 20.36 -18.25
CA TYR A 597 41.86 19.12 -17.50
C TYR A 597 41.13 19.31 -16.17
N LEU A 598 40.19 18.41 -15.89
CA LEU A 598 39.47 18.34 -14.62
C LEU A 598 40.08 17.23 -13.76
N PRO A 599 40.70 17.56 -12.61
CA PRO A 599 41.18 16.56 -11.66
C PRO A 599 40.04 15.66 -11.17
N PRO A 600 40.27 14.34 -11.03
CA PRO A 600 39.26 13.40 -10.55
C PRO A 600 38.94 13.67 -9.07
N ALA A 601 37.67 13.91 -8.75
CA ALA A 601 37.26 14.14 -7.37
C ALA A 601 37.24 12.83 -6.57
N CYS A 602 37.28 12.94 -5.25
CA CYS A 602 37.19 11.81 -4.30
C CYS A 602 36.00 10.87 -4.52
N PHE A 603 34.91 11.37 -5.12
CA PHE A 603 33.69 10.61 -5.44
C PHE A 603 33.61 10.15 -6.90
N THR A 604 34.63 10.45 -7.73
CA THR A 604 34.67 10.00 -9.13
C THR A 604 34.93 8.50 -9.18
N MET A 605 34.00 7.74 -9.77
CA MET A 605 34.19 6.31 -10.03
C MET A 605 34.91 6.08 -11.36
N ASP A 606 35.84 5.13 -11.38
CA ASP A 606 36.43 4.62 -12.61
C ASP A 606 35.43 3.74 -13.40
N ARG A 607 35.84 3.24 -14.58
CA ARG A 607 34.95 2.39 -15.39
C ARG A 607 34.59 1.07 -14.70
N LYS A 608 35.52 0.43 -13.99
CA LYS A 608 35.32 -0.85 -13.32
C LYS A 608 34.38 -0.71 -12.12
N GLU A 609 34.55 0.34 -11.33
CA GLU A 609 33.70 0.71 -10.21
C GLU A 609 32.26 0.98 -10.68
N LYS A 610 32.07 1.74 -11.78
CA LYS A 610 30.75 1.94 -12.40
C LYS A 610 30.11 0.63 -12.89
N GLU A 611 30.91 -0.26 -13.47
CA GLU A 611 30.45 -1.58 -13.90
C GLU A 611 30.03 -2.44 -12.71
N ILE A 612 30.78 -2.45 -11.60
CA ILE A 612 30.43 -3.16 -10.35
C ILE A 612 29.12 -2.60 -9.79
N PHE A 613 29.01 -1.28 -9.65
CA PHE A 613 27.80 -0.60 -9.17
C PHE A 613 26.57 -1.03 -9.97
N CYS A 614 26.64 -0.91 -11.30
CA CYS A 614 25.54 -1.29 -12.17
C CYS A 614 25.28 -2.81 -12.16
N LYS A 615 26.31 -3.66 -12.03
CA LYS A 615 26.17 -5.13 -12.01
C LYS A 615 25.38 -5.61 -10.79
N VAL A 616 25.61 -5.01 -9.62
CA VAL A 616 24.81 -5.30 -8.41
C VAL A 616 23.34 -5.03 -8.72
N LEU A 617 23.00 -3.81 -9.14
CA LEU A 617 21.62 -3.41 -9.42
C LEU A 617 20.98 -4.20 -10.58
N LYS A 618 21.79 -4.63 -11.57
CA LYS A 618 21.32 -5.45 -12.70
C LYS A 618 20.90 -6.86 -12.26
N LYS A 619 21.55 -7.41 -11.24
CA LYS A 619 21.29 -8.77 -10.72
C LYS A 619 20.16 -8.83 -9.68
N VAL A 620 19.82 -7.71 -9.04
CA VAL A 620 18.78 -7.64 -8.01
C VAL A 620 17.47 -8.24 -8.51
N LYS A 621 16.93 -9.18 -7.74
CA LYS A 621 15.55 -9.68 -7.84
C LYS A 621 14.86 -9.43 -6.51
N VAL A 622 13.68 -8.85 -6.57
CA VAL A 622 12.87 -8.53 -5.38
C VAL A 622 11.57 -9.34 -5.35
N PRO A 623 10.88 -9.45 -4.21
CA PRO A 623 9.60 -10.15 -4.11
C PRO A 623 8.47 -9.55 -4.97
N ASP A 624 7.41 -10.33 -5.16
CA ASP A 624 6.26 -9.86 -5.93
C ASP A 624 5.58 -8.67 -5.25
N GLY A 625 5.30 -7.62 -6.01
CA GLY A 625 4.68 -6.41 -5.50
C GLY A 625 5.62 -5.48 -4.72
N TYR A 626 6.91 -5.83 -4.65
CA TYR A 626 7.92 -5.07 -3.91
C TYR A 626 8.39 -3.79 -4.61
N ALA A 627 8.98 -3.92 -5.79
CA ALA A 627 9.42 -2.80 -6.64
C ALA A 627 9.21 -3.17 -8.12
N ALA A 628 9.37 -2.22 -9.04
CA ALA A 628 9.45 -2.58 -10.44
C ALA A 628 10.73 -3.40 -10.73
N ASN A 629 10.83 -3.96 -11.93
CA ASN A 629 12.03 -4.69 -12.34
C ASN A 629 13.19 -3.72 -12.61
N ILE A 630 13.92 -3.34 -11.55
CA ILE A 630 15.06 -2.41 -11.56
C ILE A 630 16.12 -2.83 -12.58
N SER A 631 16.33 -4.13 -12.80
CA SER A 631 17.26 -4.64 -13.82
C SER A 631 16.98 -4.09 -15.22
N ARG A 632 15.72 -3.78 -15.58
CA ARG A 632 15.38 -3.17 -16.88
C ARG A 632 15.86 -1.74 -17.03
N SER A 633 16.03 -1.03 -15.91
CA SER A 633 16.49 0.36 -15.84
C SER A 633 18.02 0.48 -15.81
N VAL A 634 18.76 -0.62 -15.83
CA VAL A 634 20.23 -0.64 -15.73
C VAL A 634 20.86 -1.18 -17.01
N LYS A 635 21.83 -0.45 -17.56
CA LYS A 635 22.74 -0.86 -18.66
C LYS A 635 24.15 -1.02 -18.11
N LEU A 636 24.88 -2.02 -18.61
CA LEU A 636 26.28 -2.28 -18.23
C LEU A 636 27.29 -1.72 -19.24
N LYS A 637 26.88 -1.54 -20.51
CA LYS A 637 27.73 -1.06 -21.61
C LYS A 637 26.97 -0.04 -22.46
N PRO A 638 27.24 1.27 -22.31
CA PRO A 638 27.97 1.87 -21.18
C PRO A 638 27.20 1.71 -19.84
N PRO A 639 27.88 1.72 -18.68
CA PRO A 639 27.22 1.71 -17.38
C PRO A 639 26.28 2.91 -17.22
N LYS A 640 24.97 2.69 -17.13
CA LYS A 640 23.96 3.76 -16.98
C LYS A 640 22.70 3.25 -16.29
N ILE A 641 22.05 4.13 -15.54
CA ILE A 641 20.72 3.93 -14.97
C ILE A 641 19.76 4.93 -15.61
N TYR A 642 18.54 4.50 -15.96
CA TYR A 642 17.53 5.35 -16.57
C TYR A 642 16.10 4.85 -16.30
N GLY A 643 15.12 5.74 -16.39
CA GLY A 643 13.70 5.38 -16.39
C GLY A 643 13.18 4.81 -15.07
N LEU A 644 13.85 5.06 -13.94
CA LEU A 644 13.31 4.73 -12.63
C LEU A 644 12.13 5.66 -12.31
N LYS A 645 11.01 5.07 -11.86
CA LYS A 645 9.88 5.84 -11.32
C LYS A 645 10.21 6.27 -9.90
N SER A 646 9.41 7.18 -9.33
CA SER A 646 9.60 7.67 -7.96
C SER A 646 9.77 6.50 -6.99
N HIS A 647 8.81 5.56 -6.92
CA HIS A 647 8.89 4.36 -6.07
C HIS A 647 10.19 3.57 -6.23
N ASP A 648 10.65 3.33 -7.45
CA ASP A 648 11.89 2.57 -7.67
C ASP A 648 13.13 3.34 -7.20
N ASN A 649 13.12 4.67 -7.28
CA ASN A 649 14.16 5.53 -6.74
C ASN A 649 14.19 5.52 -5.20
N HIS A 650 13.04 5.43 -4.51
CA HIS A 650 13.03 5.27 -3.04
C HIS A 650 13.64 3.93 -2.62
N ILE A 651 13.28 2.84 -3.32
CA ILE A 651 13.89 1.53 -3.07
C ILE A 651 15.39 1.56 -3.36
N LEU A 652 15.82 2.26 -4.42
CA LEU A 652 17.24 2.49 -4.68
C LEU A 652 17.89 3.25 -3.53
N MET A 653 17.36 4.43 -3.16
CA MET A 653 17.95 5.30 -2.14
C MET A 653 18.04 4.62 -0.77
N GLN A 654 16.97 3.99 -0.29
CA GLN A 654 16.87 3.47 1.07
C GLN A 654 17.58 2.12 1.26
N GLN A 655 17.77 1.33 0.18
CA GLN A 655 18.24 -0.06 0.30
C GLN A 655 19.37 -0.41 -0.65
N LEU A 656 19.15 -0.24 -1.95
CA LEU A 656 20.06 -0.83 -2.95
C LEU A 656 21.30 0.02 -3.19
N LEU A 657 21.20 1.35 -3.01
CA LEU A 657 22.30 2.29 -3.16
C LEU A 657 23.41 1.99 -2.14
N PRO A 658 23.12 1.86 -0.83
CA PRO A 658 24.13 1.43 0.14
C PRO A 658 24.86 0.15 -0.25
N ILE A 659 24.14 -0.86 -0.75
CA ILE A 659 24.72 -2.15 -1.15
C ILE A 659 25.61 -1.98 -2.39
N ALA A 660 25.17 -1.20 -3.38
CA ALA A 660 25.91 -0.97 -4.61
C ALA A 660 27.20 -0.16 -4.39
N LEU A 661 27.28 0.64 -3.31
CA LEU A 661 28.45 1.47 -2.97
C LEU A 661 29.57 0.73 -2.23
N ARG A 662 29.32 -0.47 -1.71
CA ARG A 662 30.24 -1.17 -0.78
C ARG A 662 31.65 -1.37 -1.34
N LYS A 663 31.80 -1.63 -2.64
CA LYS A 663 33.08 -1.92 -3.32
C LYS A 663 33.55 -0.83 -4.29
N THR A 664 32.92 0.35 -4.32
CA THR A 664 33.15 1.32 -5.42
C THR A 664 33.76 2.65 -4.99
N LEU A 665 33.61 3.06 -3.74
CA LEU A 665 34.12 4.34 -3.22
C LEU A 665 34.81 4.16 -1.87
N SER A 666 35.67 5.10 -1.51
CA SER A 666 36.35 5.11 -0.20
C SER A 666 35.35 5.23 0.96
N LYS A 667 35.76 4.78 2.15
CA LYS A 667 34.93 4.86 3.37
C LYS A 667 34.46 6.30 3.66
N ALA A 668 35.33 7.28 3.42
CA ALA A 668 35.06 8.70 3.58
C ALA A 668 33.91 9.23 2.70
N VAL A 669 33.71 8.68 1.50
CA VAL A 669 32.62 9.08 0.60
C VAL A 669 31.38 8.20 0.78
N ARG A 670 31.55 6.88 0.92
CA ARG A 670 30.41 5.96 1.01
C ARG A 670 29.66 6.08 2.34
N SER A 671 30.34 6.34 3.46
CA SER A 671 29.71 6.35 4.78
C SER A 671 28.63 7.43 4.92
N PRO A 672 28.86 8.71 4.55
CA PRO A 672 27.81 9.73 4.57
C PRO A 672 26.61 9.40 3.67
N LEU A 673 26.84 8.77 2.51
CA LEU A 673 25.76 8.33 1.61
C LEU A 673 24.93 7.20 2.22
N ILE A 674 25.57 6.22 2.87
CA ILE A 674 24.88 5.13 3.59
C ILE A 674 24.07 5.69 4.76
N LYS A 675 24.63 6.64 5.52
CA LYS A 675 23.92 7.33 6.62
C LYS A 675 22.70 8.09 6.10
N LEU A 676 22.82 8.78 4.96
CA LEU A 676 21.69 9.45 4.31
C LEU A 676 20.59 8.47 3.88
N SER A 677 20.96 7.33 3.31
CA SER A 677 20.00 6.25 2.98
C SER A 677 19.27 5.74 4.21
N ARG A 678 19.99 5.54 5.33
CA ARG A 678 19.41 5.13 6.61
C ARG A 678 18.46 6.18 7.18
N TYR A 679 18.81 7.46 7.08
CA TYR A 679 17.94 8.57 7.49
C TYR A 679 16.60 8.54 6.76
N PHE A 680 16.59 8.45 5.43
CA PHE A 680 15.36 8.37 4.65
C PHE A 680 14.54 7.13 4.98
N ARG A 681 15.21 5.97 5.16
CA ARG A 681 14.56 4.76 5.64
C ARG A 681 13.80 5.00 6.95
N LYS A 682 14.48 5.53 7.98
CA LYS A 682 13.88 5.71 9.31
C LYS A 682 12.72 6.69 9.26
N LEU A 683 12.90 7.78 8.51
CA LEU A 683 11.89 8.83 8.32
C LEU A 683 10.60 8.28 7.69
N CYS A 684 10.73 7.31 6.79
CA CYS A 684 9.62 6.75 6.02
C CYS A 684 8.94 5.54 6.69
N SER A 685 9.30 5.23 7.94
CA SER A 685 8.63 4.18 8.73
C SER A 685 7.15 4.51 8.98
N LYS A 686 6.29 3.50 9.02
CA LYS A 686 4.87 3.67 9.35
C LYS A 686 4.64 4.02 10.82
N VAL A 687 5.56 3.61 11.68
CA VAL A 687 5.57 3.89 13.13
C VAL A 687 6.82 4.71 13.44
N LEU A 688 6.62 5.86 14.09
CA LEU A 688 7.70 6.77 14.47
C LEU A 688 7.74 6.94 15.99
N CYS A 689 8.95 6.94 16.54
CA CYS A 689 9.24 7.31 17.92
C CYS A 689 9.67 8.80 17.97
N ALA A 690 9.16 9.55 18.93
CA ALA A 690 9.44 10.98 19.03
C ALA A 690 10.92 11.25 19.38
N GLU A 691 11.49 10.43 20.26
CA GLU A 691 12.89 10.48 20.68
C GLU A 691 13.84 10.21 19.51
N ASP A 692 13.53 9.21 18.68
CA ASP A 692 14.30 8.90 17.47
C ASP A 692 14.32 10.07 16.49
N LEU A 693 13.20 10.77 16.32
CA LEU A 693 13.13 11.93 15.43
C LEU A 693 13.99 13.10 15.93
N VAL A 694 14.08 13.31 17.25
CA VAL A 694 15.00 14.31 17.83
C VAL A 694 16.46 13.95 17.54
N HIS A 695 16.81 12.67 17.60
CA HIS A 695 18.14 12.22 17.20
C HIS A 695 18.38 12.44 15.70
N MET A 696 17.38 12.12 14.87
CA MET A 696 17.47 12.30 13.41
C MET A 696 17.61 13.76 12.99
N GLU A 697 16.98 14.72 13.69
CA GLU A 697 17.17 16.17 13.46
C GLU A 697 18.65 16.57 13.58
N LYS A 698 19.37 15.99 14.55
CA LYS A 698 20.82 16.23 14.72
C LYS A 698 21.64 15.46 13.70
N GLU A 699 21.29 14.20 13.44
CA GLU A 699 22.01 13.32 12.52
C GLU A 699 22.05 13.88 11.10
N ILE A 700 20.92 14.38 10.58
CA ILE A 700 20.85 14.91 9.21
C ILE A 700 21.72 16.15 9.02
N ALA A 701 21.84 17.02 10.03
CA ALA A 701 22.73 18.17 9.97
C ALA A 701 24.20 17.74 9.80
N ILE A 702 24.63 16.71 10.53
CA ILE A 702 25.97 16.13 10.42
C ILE A 702 26.17 15.49 9.04
N ILE A 703 25.21 14.69 8.56
CA ILE A 703 25.26 14.05 7.24
C ILE A 703 25.42 15.10 6.14
N LEU A 704 24.62 16.16 6.15
CA LEU A 704 24.71 17.23 5.15
C LEU A 704 26.03 17.99 5.24
N CYS A 705 26.58 18.22 6.44
CA CYS A 705 27.91 18.81 6.60
C CYS A 705 29.03 17.90 6.07
N GLN A 706 28.92 16.58 6.26
CA GLN A 706 29.86 15.62 5.68
C GLN A 706 29.78 15.63 4.16
N LEU A 707 28.57 15.68 3.59
CA LEU A 707 28.38 15.81 2.15
C LEU A 707 28.91 17.15 1.64
N GLU A 708 28.75 18.25 2.38
CA GLU A 708 29.30 19.57 2.01
C GLU A 708 30.80 19.50 1.83
N ARG A 709 31.52 18.75 2.68
CA ARG A 709 32.97 18.52 2.54
C ARG A 709 33.36 17.69 1.32
N ILE A 710 32.43 16.93 0.72
CA ILE A 710 32.73 15.95 -0.34
C ILE A 710 32.32 16.49 -1.71
N PHE A 711 31.07 16.94 -1.85
CA PHE A 711 30.48 17.35 -3.12
C PHE A 711 30.67 18.86 -3.37
N PRO A 712 30.69 19.30 -4.65
CA PRO A 712 30.76 20.72 -4.99
C PRO A 712 29.48 21.49 -4.57
N PRO A 713 29.55 22.82 -4.38
CA PRO A 713 28.39 23.67 -4.03
C PRO A 713 27.17 23.47 -4.93
N SER A 714 27.40 23.24 -6.22
CA SER A 714 26.41 22.92 -7.25
C SER A 714 25.51 21.71 -6.95
N PHE A 715 25.95 20.80 -6.06
CA PHE A 715 25.21 19.63 -5.58
C PHE A 715 24.09 20.01 -4.61
N PHE A 716 24.29 21.07 -3.81
CA PHE A 716 23.36 21.54 -2.79
C PHE A 716 22.23 22.37 -3.40
N VAL A 717 21.44 21.73 -4.26
CA VAL A 717 20.17 22.26 -4.76
C VAL A 717 19.16 22.34 -3.63
N ILE A 718 18.08 23.11 -3.82
CA ILE A 718 17.05 23.31 -2.79
C ILE A 718 16.51 21.97 -2.25
N MET A 719 16.33 20.96 -3.10
CA MET A 719 15.85 19.63 -2.67
C MET A 719 16.79 18.96 -1.66
N VAL A 720 18.11 19.11 -1.81
CA VAL A 720 19.08 18.58 -0.83
C VAL A 720 18.93 19.32 0.50
N HIS A 721 18.84 20.65 0.45
CA HIS A 721 18.66 21.46 1.65
C HIS A 721 17.37 21.13 2.41
N LEU A 722 16.25 20.89 1.72
CA LEU A 722 14.96 20.57 2.36
C LEU A 722 15.03 19.31 3.24
N SER A 723 15.98 18.40 3.01
CA SER A 723 16.14 17.18 3.82
C SER A 723 16.39 17.47 5.30
N ILE A 724 17.00 18.62 5.63
CA ILE A 724 17.27 19.04 7.02
C ILE A 724 16.01 19.30 7.83
N HIS A 725 14.89 19.61 7.16
CA HIS A 725 13.61 19.95 7.80
C HIS A 725 12.67 18.75 7.97
N LEU A 726 12.96 17.62 7.31
CA LEU A 726 11.99 16.53 7.20
C LEU A 726 11.75 15.80 8.53
N ALA A 727 12.80 15.57 9.32
CA ALA A 727 12.67 14.98 10.65
C ALA A 727 11.83 15.86 11.58
N THR A 728 12.04 17.18 11.55
CA THR A 728 11.22 18.15 12.30
C THR A 728 9.77 18.15 11.83
N GLU A 729 9.53 18.10 10.52
CA GLU A 729 8.18 18.05 9.98
C GLU A 729 7.47 16.73 10.36
N ALA A 730 8.17 15.59 10.32
CA ALA A 730 7.64 14.29 10.79
C ALA A 730 7.36 14.28 12.29
N LYS A 731 8.20 14.93 13.10
CA LYS A 731 8.00 15.08 14.54
C LYS A 731 6.75 15.89 14.86
N ILE A 732 6.41 16.87 14.02
CA ILE A 732 5.24 17.74 14.23
C ILE A 732 3.98 17.15 13.61
N GLY A 733 4.05 16.62 12.38
CA GLY A 733 2.92 16.16 11.57
C GLY A 733 2.67 14.65 11.60
N GLY A 734 3.54 13.88 12.24
CA GLY A 734 3.47 12.42 12.29
C GLY A 734 3.98 11.72 11.02
N PRO A 735 3.65 10.43 10.84
CA PRO A 735 4.17 9.59 9.77
C PRO A 735 3.97 10.16 8.37
N VAL A 736 4.98 10.00 7.53
CA VAL A 736 5.07 10.71 6.25
C VAL A 736 4.11 10.16 5.20
N HIS A 737 3.71 8.88 5.28
CA HIS A 737 2.83 8.25 4.27
C HIS A 737 1.43 8.86 4.17
N TYR A 738 0.96 9.59 5.19
CA TYR A 738 -0.29 10.37 5.15
C TYR A 738 -0.17 11.72 4.45
N ARG A 739 1.06 12.12 4.13
CA ARG A 739 1.45 13.45 3.62
C ARG A 739 2.28 13.34 2.32
N TRP A 740 2.25 12.16 1.69
CA TRP A 740 2.91 11.87 0.42
C TRP A 740 2.01 12.05 -0.80
N MET A 741 2.66 12.36 -1.92
CA MET A 741 2.00 12.44 -3.22
C MET A 741 1.71 11.08 -3.88
N TYR A 742 2.23 9.94 -3.37
CA TYR A 742 1.99 8.63 -3.99
C TYR A 742 0.52 8.25 -4.20
N PRO A 743 -0.36 8.32 -3.18
CA PRO A 743 -1.77 7.98 -3.37
C PRO A 743 -2.45 8.96 -4.32
N ILE A 744 -2.03 10.23 -4.28
CA ILE A 744 -2.55 11.32 -5.10
C ILE A 744 -2.18 11.11 -6.57
N GLU A 745 -0.90 10.94 -6.91
CA GLU A 745 -0.48 10.67 -8.30
C GLU A 745 -1.14 9.42 -8.89
N ARG A 746 -1.34 8.37 -8.08
CA ARG A 746 -2.07 7.18 -8.50
C ARG A 746 -3.54 7.50 -8.78
N TYR A 747 -4.17 8.31 -7.95
CA TYR A 747 -5.52 8.80 -8.15
C TYR A 747 -5.63 9.68 -9.42
N LEU A 748 -4.67 10.58 -9.67
CA LEU A 748 -4.58 11.34 -10.93
C LEU A 748 -4.49 10.41 -12.14
N GLY A 749 -3.72 9.32 -12.03
CA GLY A 749 -3.66 8.26 -13.04
C GLY A 749 -5.03 7.61 -13.33
N ASN A 750 -5.88 7.47 -12.32
CA ASN A 750 -7.26 7.00 -12.49
C ASN A 750 -8.14 8.04 -13.16
N LEU A 751 -8.04 9.33 -12.78
CA LEU A 751 -8.78 10.41 -13.44
C LEU A 751 -8.47 10.46 -14.95
N LYS A 752 -7.19 10.31 -15.34
CA LYS A 752 -6.77 10.19 -16.75
C LYS A 752 -7.45 9.03 -17.49
N SER A 753 -7.88 7.99 -16.78
CA SER A 753 -8.56 6.84 -17.38
C SER A 753 -10.02 7.11 -17.73
N TYR A 754 -10.64 8.14 -17.16
CA TYR A 754 -12.01 8.56 -17.47
C TYR A 754 -12.11 9.39 -18.75
N VAL A 755 -11.01 9.97 -19.22
CA VAL A 755 -11.00 10.81 -20.42
C VAL A 755 -11.25 9.96 -21.67
N ARG A 756 -12.48 10.02 -22.18
CA ARG A 756 -12.92 9.35 -23.42
C ARG A 756 -13.01 10.32 -24.60
N ASN A 757 -13.48 11.55 -24.34
CA ASN A 757 -13.50 12.63 -25.32
C ASN A 757 -12.41 13.66 -25.00
N LYS A 758 -11.39 13.74 -25.86
CA LYS A 758 -10.24 14.64 -25.67
C LYS A 758 -10.61 16.13 -25.83
N SER A 759 -11.73 16.46 -26.47
CA SER A 759 -12.17 17.85 -26.63
C SER A 759 -12.83 18.42 -25.36
N ARG A 760 -13.21 17.56 -24.41
CA ARG A 760 -13.85 17.94 -23.14
C ARG A 760 -13.30 17.06 -21.99
N PRO A 761 -12.01 17.13 -21.67
CA PRO A 761 -11.38 16.20 -20.73
C PRO A 761 -11.92 16.36 -19.30
N GLU A 762 -12.09 17.60 -18.82
CA GLU A 762 -12.62 17.85 -17.46
C GLU A 762 -14.05 17.33 -17.31
N GLY A 763 -14.90 17.49 -18.33
CA GLY A 763 -16.26 16.94 -18.31
C GLY A 763 -16.27 15.41 -18.27
N CYS A 764 -15.37 14.74 -19.00
CA CYS A 764 -15.23 13.28 -18.92
C CYS A 764 -14.79 12.82 -17.54
N ILE A 765 -13.86 13.55 -16.92
CA ILE A 765 -13.38 13.26 -15.56
C ILE A 765 -14.50 13.44 -14.55
N ALA A 766 -15.27 14.52 -14.65
CA ALA A 766 -16.36 14.81 -13.73
C ALA A 766 -17.45 13.73 -13.75
N GLU A 767 -17.94 13.35 -14.94
CA GLU A 767 -18.96 12.29 -15.05
C GLU A 767 -18.39 10.91 -14.61
N GLY A 768 -17.14 10.60 -14.99
CA GLY A 768 -16.49 9.36 -14.58
C GLY A 768 -16.27 9.25 -13.06
N TYR A 769 -15.91 10.37 -12.43
CA TYR A 769 -15.75 10.46 -10.97
C TYR A 769 -17.09 10.29 -10.27
N ILE A 770 -18.15 11.03 -10.66
CA ILE A 770 -19.47 10.90 -10.02
C ILE A 770 -20.00 9.47 -10.12
N ALA A 771 -19.93 8.86 -11.31
CA ALA A 771 -20.38 7.49 -11.49
C ALA A 771 -19.62 6.51 -10.56
N GLU A 772 -18.29 6.65 -10.46
CA GLU A 772 -17.49 5.83 -9.55
C GLU A 772 -17.80 6.11 -8.08
N GLU A 773 -18.00 7.37 -7.71
CA GLU A 773 -18.29 7.82 -6.35
C GLU A 773 -19.63 7.27 -5.86
N CYS A 774 -20.68 7.40 -6.67
CA CYS A 774 -22.01 6.84 -6.39
C CYS A 774 -21.95 5.33 -6.20
N LEU A 775 -21.28 4.61 -7.10
CA LEU A 775 -21.19 3.15 -7.01
C LEU A 775 -20.39 2.66 -5.81
N THR A 776 -19.32 3.38 -5.46
CA THR A 776 -18.53 3.07 -4.27
C THR A 776 -19.38 3.28 -3.02
N PHE A 777 -20.18 4.33 -2.97
CA PHE A 777 -21.06 4.56 -1.84
C PHE A 777 -22.20 3.52 -1.75
N CYS A 778 -22.87 3.23 -2.87
CA CYS A 778 -23.94 2.22 -2.88
C CYS A 778 -23.41 0.83 -2.51
N SER A 779 -22.13 0.55 -2.78
CA SER A 779 -21.50 -0.73 -2.42
C SER A 779 -21.45 -1.01 -0.92
N PHE A 780 -21.58 -0.01 -0.04
CA PHE A 780 -21.68 -0.21 1.41
C PHE A 780 -23.00 -0.86 1.84
N PHE A 781 -24.03 -0.78 1.00
CA PHE A 781 -25.36 -1.32 1.26
C PHE A 781 -25.60 -2.66 0.53
N LEU A 782 -24.69 -3.04 -0.38
CA LEU A 782 -24.73 -4.36 -1.02
C LEU A 782 -24.31 -5.45 -0.02
N ALA A 783 -24.88 -6.65 -0.18
CA ALA A 783 -24.53 -7.80 0.66
C ALA A 783 -23.04 -8.17 0.52
N ASP A 784 -22.43 -8.63 1.60
CA ASP A 784 -20.98 -8.86 1.69
C ASP A 784 -20.43 -9.90 0.70
N TYR A 785 -21.28 -10.78 0.14
CA TYR A 785 -20.92 -11.74 -0.90
C TYR A 785 -20.76 -11.12 -2.29
N VAL A 786 -21.23 -9.89 -2.51
CA VAL A 786 -21.04 -9.16 -3.77
C VAL A 786 -19.61 -8.64 -3.80
N GLU A 787 -18.80 -9.05 -4.77
CA GLU A 787 -17.47 -8.48 -4.95
C GLU A 787 -17.59 -6.99 -5.33
N THR A 788 -17.11 -6.13 -4.45
CA THR A 788 -17.03 -4.69 -4.57
C THR A 788 -15.57 -4.23 -4.57
N LYS A 789 -15.32 -2.95 -4.86
CA LYS A 789 -13.96 -2.39 -4.69
C LYS A 789 -13.45 -2.41 -3.25
N LEU A 790 -14.35 -2.54 -2.26
CA LEU A 790 -14.02 -2.45 -0.85
C LEU A 790 -13.70 -3.82 -0.23
N ASN A 791 -14.39 -4.89 -0.64
CA ASN A 791 -14.22 -6.25 -0.12
C ASN A 791 -13.47 -7.19 -1.09
N ARG A 792 -13.02 -6.70 -2.25
CA ARG A 792 -12.20 -7.49 -3.18
C ARG A 792 -10.90 -7.93 -2.50
N SER A 793 -10.68 -9.25 -2.48
CA SER A 793 -9.48 -9.85 -1.91
C SER A 793 -8.21 -9.24 -2.53
N ASN A 794 -7.27 -8.84 -1.68
CA ASN A 794 -5.97 -8.36 -2.06
C ASN A 794 -5.18 -9.42 -2.84
N ARG A 795 -4.22 -8.95 -3.64
CA ARG A 795 -3.40 -9.77 -4.55
C ARG A 795 -2.71 -10.97 -3.88
N ASN A 796 -2.35 -10.85 -2.60
CA ASN A 796 -1.74 -11.91 -1.80
C ASN A 796 -2.55 -12.23 -0.54
N GLU A 797 -3.87 -11.98 -0.54
CA GLU A 797 -4.72 -12.33 0.61
C GLU A 797 -4.85 -13.85 0.74
N ASP A 798 -4.83 -14.33 1.98
CA ASP A 798 -5.08 -15.72 2.35
C ASP A 798 -6.60 -15.95 2.48
N VAL A 799 -7.05 -17.20 2.61
CA VAL A 799 -8.47 -17.50 2.68
C VAL A 799 -9.05 -17.06 4.04
N ALA A 800 -10.15 -16.31 4.03
CA ALA A 800 -10.85 -15.85 5.24
C ALA A 800 -11.32 -17.03 6.11
N LYS A 801 -11.19 -16.89 7.44
CA LYS A 801 -11.58 -17.92 8.42
C LYS A 801 -13.09 -18.11 8.48
N SER A 802 -13.52 -19.36 8.61
CA SER A 802 -14.64 -19.76 9.47
C SER A 802 -14.05 -20.22 10.81
N SER A 803 -14.57 -19.74 11.94
CA SER A 803 -14.19 -20.23 13.28
C SER A 803 -14.25 -21.76 13.34
N SER A 804 -13.12 -22.42 13.60
CA SER A 804 -13.06 -23.88 13.75
C SER A 804 -12.96 -24.27 15.22
N SER A 805 -13.86 -25.12 15.69
CA SER A 805 -13.65 -25.96 16.87
C SER A 805 -12.52 -26.97 16.58
N GLY A 806 -11.45 -27.05 17.39
CA GLY A 806 -10.35 -28.01 17.21
C GLY A 806 -8.93 -27.45 17.47
N LEU A 807 -7.89 -28.14 17.00
CA LEU A 807 -6.49 -27.68 17.03
C LEU A 807 -6.25 -26.58 16.00
N ASP A 808 -5.69 -25.45 16.45
CA ASP A 808 -5.33 -24.31 15.58
C ASP A 808 -4.41 -24.72 14.41
N LEU A 809 -3.56 -25.73 14.63
CA LEU A 809 -2.66 -26.32 13.64
C LEU A 809 -3.37 -26.76 12.34
N PHE A 810 -4.60 -27.29 12.44
CA PHE A 810 -5.37 -27.75 11.28
C PHE A 810 -6.25 -26.66 10.66
N SER A 811 -6.33 -25.49 11.30
CA SER A 811 -7.15 -24.34 10.88
C SER A 811 -6.37 -23.28 10.09
N MET A 812 -5.13 -23.57 9.69
CA MET A 812 -4.24 -22.60 9.06
C MET A 812 -4.79 -22.05 7.73
N SER A 813 -5.02 -20.74 7.68
CA SER A 813 -5.38 -20.01 6.46
C SER A 813 -4.20 -19.91 5.51
N THR A 814 -4.19 -20.71 4.45
CA THR A 814 -3.19 -20.61 3.38
C THR A 814 -3.85 -20.77 2.01
N ARG A 815 -3.21 -20.25 0.95
CA ARG A 815 -3.70 -20.42 -0.43
C ARG A 815 -2.58 -20.93 -1.34
N PRO A 816 -2.60 -22.22 -1.73
CA PRO A 816 -1.65 -22.76 -2.69
C PRO A 816 -1.72 -22.08 -4.07
N LEU A 817 -0.56 -21.88 -4.69
CA LEU A 817 -0.43 -21.29 -6.02
C LEU A 817 -0.21 -22.38 -7.07
N GLY A 818 -1.31 -22.79 -7.71
CA GLY A 818 -1.31 -23.81 -8.77
C GLY A 818 -1.68 -25.20 -8.26
N LYS A 819 -1.71 -26.18 -9.19
CA LYS A 819 -2.10 -27.56 -8.88
C LYS A 819 -0.99 -28.26 -8.08
N GLY A 820 -1.36 -28.85 -6.95
CA GLY A 820 -0.46 -29.68 -6.14
C GLY A 820 -0.13 -31.02 -6.81
N ILE A 821 1.03 -31.58 -6.47
CA ILE A 821 1.51 -32.86 -7.00
C ILE A 821 1.46 -33.91 -5.88
N PRO A 822 0.60 -34.94 -5.98
CA PRO A 822 0.60 -36.05 -5.03
C PRO A 822 1.96 -36.74 -5.03
N THR A 823 2.58 -36.88 -3.86
CA THR A 823 3.93 -37.41 -3.72
C THR A 823 3.97 -38.40 -2.56
N LYS A 824 4.57 -39.57 -2.79
CA LYS A 824 4.87 -40.54 -1.74
C LYS A 824 6.16 -40.11 -1.03
N PHE A 825 6.08 -39.82 0.26
CA PHE A 825 7.25 -39.42 1.04
C PHE A 825 7.96 -40.65 1.64
N SER A 826 9.26 -40.53 1.90
CA SER A 826 10.01 -41.57 2.61
C SER A 826 9.71 -41.50 4.12
N ASP A 827 9.89 -42.63 4.80
CA ASP A 827 9.65 -42.73 6.24
C ASP A 827 10.53 -41.75 7.04
N GLU A 828 11.76 -41.49 6.60
CA GLU A 828 12.65 -40.51 7.22
C GLU A 828 12.09 -39.08 7.15
N ILE A 829 11.56 -38.68 5.98
CA ILE A 829 10.95 -37.35 5.78
C ILE A 829 9.71 -37.21 6.64
N LEU A 830 8.83 -38.22 6.61
CA LEU A 830 7.59 -38.21 7.39
C LEU A 830 7.89 -38.16 8.89
N ARG A 831 8.87 -38.95 9.37
CA ARG A 831 9.28 -38.95 10.78
C ARG A 831 9.76 -37.57 11.22
N LYS A 832 10.68 -36.95 10.49
CA LYS A 832 11.23 -35.62 10.81
C LYS A 832 10.16 -34.52 10.71
N ALA A 833 9.35 -34.55 9.65
CA ALA A 833 8.28 -33.57 9.44
C ALA A 833 7.19 -33.68 10.51
N HIS A 834 6.76 -34.91 10.83
CA HIS A 834 5.78 -35.16 11.89
C HIS A 834 6.30 -34.78 13.27
N GLN A 835 7.56 -35.11 13.57
CA GLN A 835 8.23 -34.68 14.79
C GLN A 835 8.18 -33.15 14.93
N TYR A 836 8.55 -32.41 13.89
CA TYR A 836 8.47 -30.95 13.93
C TYR A 836 7.06 -30.43 14.24
N VAL A 837 6.03 -31.04 13.61
CA VAL A 837 4.63 -30.69 13.86
C VAL A 837 4.23 -30.92 15.32
N LEU A 838 4.64 -32.04 15.93
CA LEU A 838 4.34 -32.33 17.34
C LEU A 838 4.99 -31.33 18.29
N PHE A 839 6.27 -31.00 18.07
CA PHE A 839 7.04 -30.08 18.92
C PHE A 839 6.63 -28.61 18.76
N ASN A 840 5.88 -28.27 17.71
CA ASN A 840 5.37 -26.92 17.45
C ASN A 840 3.83 -26.85 17.60
N CYS A 841 3.24 -27.77 18.35
CA CYS A 841 1.82 -27.75 18.69
C CYS A 841 1.65 -27.46 20.18
N ASP A 842 1.07 -26.30 20.52
CA ASP A 842 0.96 -25.85 21.91
C ASP A 842 0.21 -26.83 22.83
N HIS A 843 -0.80 -27.51 22.28
CA HIS A 843 -1.59 -28.51 22.99
C HIS A 843 -0.83 -29.82 23.26
N VAL A 844 0.32 -30.02 22.61
CA VAL A 844 1.20 -31.19 22.79
C VAL A 844 2.28 -30.90 23.85
N ASN A 845 2.55 -29.63 24.18
CA ASN A 845 3.57 -29.21 25.16
C ASN A 845 3.47 -29.91 26.54
N PRO A 846 2.28 -30.12 27.14
CA PRO A 846 2.19 -30.84 28.42
C PRO A 846 2.74 -32.27 28.34
N TYR A 847 2.48 -32.95 27.22
CA TYR A 847 2.95 -34.31 26.96
C TYR A 847 4.45 -34.35 26.66
N ILE A 848 4.97 -33.33 25.95
CA ILE A 848 6.42 -33.16 25.73
C ILE A 848 7.14 -33.07 27.08
N ASN A 849 6.67 -32.20 27.96
CA ASN A 849 7.25 -32.03 29.30
C ASN A 849 7.16 -33.31 30.14
N GLN A 850 6.01 -33.99 30.10
CA GLN A 850 5.80 -35.26 30.80
C GLN A 850 6.78 -36.35 30.31
N HIS A 851 6.93 -36.51 29.00
CA HIS A 851 7.86 -37.50 28.44
C HIS A 851 9.32 -37.14 28.75
N TYR A 852 9.68 -35.85 28.71
CA TYR A 852 11.02 -35.41 29.06
C TYR A 852 11.37 -35.76 30.52
N GLN A 853 10.47 -35.48 31.46
CA GLN A 853 10.62 -35.86 32.87
C GLN A 853 10.75 -37.38 33.03
N LEU A 854 9.93 -38.18 32.35
CA LEU A 854 10.01 -39.64 32.40
C LEU A 854 11.36 -40.18 31.89
N ILE A 855 11.92 -39.61 30.83
CA ILE A 855 13.23 -40.02 30.31
C ILE A 855 14.35 -39.62 31.28
N GLN A 856 14.25 -38.42 31.88
CA GLN A 856 15.21 -37.93 32.86
C GLN A 856 15.22 -38.79 34.14
N GLU A 857 14.04 -39.16 34.64
CA GLU A 857 13.88 -40.04 35.81
C GLU A 857 14.37 -41.47 35.56
N ARG A 858 14.14 -42.00 34.35
CA ARG A 858 14.62 -43.35 33.97
C ARG A 858 16.12 -43.40 33.70
N ASN A 859 16.74 -42.27 33.40
CA ASN A 859 18.16 -42.19 33.05
C ASN A 859 18.89 -41.11 33.88
N PRO A 860 18.90 -41.21 35.22
CA PRO A 860 19.41 -40.15 36.10
C PRO A 860 20.92 -39.91 35.98
N ARG A 861 21.66 -40.84 35.36
CA ARG A 861 23.12 -40.77 35.13
C ARG A 861 23.49 -40.39 33.69
N ALA A 862 22.52 -40.24 32.79
CA ALA A 862 22.79 -39.88 31.40
C ALA A 862 23.06 -38.38 31.29
N GLU A 863 23.96 -38.00 30.38
CA GLU A 863 24.18 -36.59 30.08
C GLU A 863 22.93 -35.96 29.45
N LYS A 864 22.73 -34.66 29.69
CA LYS A 864 21.55 -33.92 29.20
C LYS A 864 21.33 -34.03 27.69
N HIS A 865 22.42 -34.06 26.90
CA HIS A 865 22.34 -34.21 25.44
C HIS A 865 21.81 -35.60 25.02
N VAL A 866 22.12 -36.64 25.80
CA VAL A 866 21.64 -38.01 25.56
C VAL A 866 20.16 -38.12 25.90
N ILE A 867 19.73 -37.47 27.00
CA ILE A 867 18.32 -37.37 27.41
C ILE A 867 17.52 -36.66 26.33
N GLU A 868 18.01 -35.55 25.78
CA GLU A 868 17.37 -34.82 24.67
C GLU A 868 17.26 -35.67 23.41
N LEU A 869 18.32 -36.41 23.04
CA LEU A 869 18.30 -37.29 21.88
C LEU A 869 17.27 -38.41 22.05
N MET A 870 17.30 -39.12 23.18
CA MET A 870 16.33 -40.18 23.51
C MET A 870 14.89 -39.66 23.56
N HIS A 871 14.69 -38.46 24.11
CA HIS A 871 13.38 -37.81 24.14
C HIS A 871 12.90 -37.53 22.72
N SER A 872 13.74 -36.90 21.88
CA SER A 872 13.40 -36.51 20.52
C SER A 872 13.06 -37.72 19.62
N GLU A 873 13.78 -38.83 19.76
CA GLU A 873 13.59 -40.03 18.93
C GLU A 873 12.36 -40.83 19.34
N ASN A 874 12.07 -40.90 20.65
CA ASN A 874 11.01 -41.77 21.19
C ASN A 874 9.69 -41.05 21.49
N PHE A 875 9.67 -39.71 21.48
CA PHE A 875 8.47 -38.95 21.86
C PHE A 875 7.25 -39.28 20.99
N ALA A 876 7.41 -39.36 19.66
CA ALA A 876 6.28 -39.58 18.75
C ALA A 876 5.59 -40.94 18.99
N SER A 877 6.35 -42.00 19.21
CA SER A 877 5.81 -43.34 19.49
C SER A 877 5.23 -43.42 20.90
N TRP A 878 5.87 -42.80 21.90
CA TRP A 878 5.31 -42.69 23.24
C TRP A 878 4.00 -41.91 23.25
N PHE A 879 3.93 -40.77 22.55
CA PHE A 879 2.74 -39.92 22.46
C PHE A 879 1.57 -40.66 21.82
N ALA A 880 1.82 -41.39 20.73
CA ALA A 880 0.82 -42.26 20.09
C ALA A 880 0.23 -43.28 21.07
N ASN A 881 1.10 -44.03 21.77
CA ASN A 881 0.67 -45.02 22.74
C ASN A 881 -0.05 -44.38 23.94
N HIS A 882 0.45 -43.25 24.45
CA HIS A 882 -0.13 -42.58 25.60
C HIS A 882 -1.56 -42.11 25.28
N ILE A 883 -1.76 -41.42 24.16
CA ILE A 883 -3.06 -40.89 23.72
C ILE A 883 -4.08 -42.01 23.43
N GLU A 884 -3.63 -43.15 22.91
CA GLU A 884 -4.49 -44.32 22.67
C GLU A 884 -5.06 -44.91 23.97
N HIS A 885 -4.29 -44.90 25.07
CA HIS A 885 -4.67 -45.50 26.35
C HIS A 885 -5.32 -44.52 27.35
N SER A 886 -5.18 -43.20 27.16
CA SER A 886 -5.56 -42.19 28.15
C SER A 886 -6.80 -41.36 27.80
N ILE A 887 -7.31 -41.42 26.56
CA ILE A 887 -8.41 -40.56 26.09
C ILE A 887 -9.66 -41.37 25.68
N GLU A 888 -10.74 -41.23 26.44
CA GLU A 888 -12.10 -41.63 26.02
C GLU A 888 -12.79 -40.49 25.24
N CYS A 889 -13.29 -40.76 24.03
CA CYS A 889 -13.88 -39.73 23.17
C CYS A 889 -15.35 -39.45 23.52
N LYS A 890 -15.64 -38.31 24.15
CA LYS A 890 -16.99 -37.73 24.22
C LYS A 890 -17.04 -36.42 23.44
N GLY A 891 -17.46 -36.48 22.16
CA GLY A 891 -17.93 -35.32 21.37
C GLY A 891 -16.98 -34.14 21.11
N ASP A 892 -15.81 -34.07 21.73
CA ASP A 892 -14.90 -32.93 21.63
C ASP A 892 -13.97 -33.01 20.40
N THR A 893 -14.06 -32.01 19.53
CA THR A 893 -13.26 -31.89 18.30
C THR A 893 -11.76 -31.80 18.59
N LEU A 894 -11.36 -31.18 19.71
CA LEU A 894 -9.96 -31.03 20.12
C LEU A 894 -9.31 -32.38 20.43
N LEU A 895 -10.02 -33.26 21.16
CA LEU A 895 -9.52 -34.61 21.47
C LEU A 895 -9.48 -35.50 20.22
N MET A 896 -10.41 -35.32 19.27
CA MET A 896 -10.33 -36.00 17.98
C MET A 896 -9.11 -35.56 17.17
N ASP A 897 -8.81 -34.25 17.15
CA ASP A 897 -7.64 -33.70 16.48
C ASP A 897 -6.33 -34.22 17.09
N LEU A 898 -6.22 -34.24 18.42
CA LEU A 898 -5.07 -34.81 19.12
C LEU A 898 -4.87 -36.30 18.80
N LYS A 899 -5.95 -37.08 18.73
CA LYS A 899 -5.86 -38.50 18.33
C LYS A 899 -5.38 -38.69 16.90
N GLN A 900 -5.85 -37.89 15.95
CA GLN A 900 -5.37 -38.00 14.57
C GLN A 900 -3.93 -37.51 14.42
N LEU A 901 -3.56 -36.47 15.16
CA LEU A 901 -2.17 -36.01 15.24
C LEU A 901 -1.26 -37.12 15.79
N ALA A 902 -1.66 -37.81 16.86
CA ALA A 902 -0.91 -38.90 17.47
C ALA A 902 -0.71 -40.13 16.55
N LYS A 903 -1.65 -40.38 15.62
CA LYS A 903 -1.54 -41.48 14.62
C LYS A 903 -0.52 -41.22 13.51
N GLY A 904 -0.06 -39.97 13.38
CA GLY A 904 0.87 -39.56 12.33
C GLY A 904 0.23 -39.34 10.95
N PRO A 905 0.98 -38.71 10.02
CA PRO A 905 0.49 -38.36 8.69
C PRO A 905 0.42 -39.58 7.75
N ASN A 906 -0.37 -39.45 6.69
CA ASN A 906 -0.44 -40.40 5.58
C ASN A 906 0.89 -40.42 4.79
N ILE A 907 1.21 -41.57 4.19
CA ILE A 907 2.46 -41.75 3.42
C ILE A 907 2.45 -40.90 2.13
N VAL A 908 1.25 -40.64 1.61
CA VAL A 908 1.03 -39.76 0.46
C VAL A 908 0.59 -38.39 0.96
N GLY A 909 1.33 -37.35 0.59
CA GLY A 909 0.92 -35.95 0.77
C GLY A 909 1.02 -35.18 -0.54
N ILE A 910 0.95 -33.86 -0.48
CA ILE A 910 0.93 -32.99 -1.67
C ILE A 910 2.13 -32.05 -1.65
N GLN A 911 2.82 -31.92 -2.79
CA GLN A 911 3.85 -30.91 -2.98
C GLN A 911 3.34 -29.71 -3.78
N TYR A 912 3.70 -28.51 -3.34
CA TYR A 912 3.38 -27.25 -4.02
C TYR A 912 4.65 -26.51 -4.47
N LYS A 913 4.52 -25.71 -5.53
CA LYS A 913 5.61 -24.85 -6.03
C LYS A 913 5.50 -23.40 -5.55
N GLY A 914 4.35 -23.02 -5.00
CA GLY A 914 4.11 -21.71 -4.42
C GLY A 914 2.94 -21.72 -3.45
N LEU A 915 3.00 -20.82 -2.47
CA LEU A 915 2.00 -20.69 -1.40
C LEU A 915 1.84 -19.20 -1.06
N LEU A 916 0.60 -18.81 -0.77
CA LEU A 916 0.31 -17.56 -0.06
C LEU A 916 0.00 -17.89 1.40
N VAL A 917 0.70 -17.21 2.30
CA VAL A 917 0.55 -17.34 3.75
C VAL A 917 1.07 -16.06 4.40
N ASN A 918 0.42 -15.61 5.47
CA ASN A 918 0.70 -14.36 6.20
C ASN A 918 0.75 -13.14 5.27
N GLY A 919 -0.08 -13.11 4.22
CA GLY A 919 -0.06 -12.05 3.20
C GLY A 919 1.19 -12.00 2.31
N PHE A 920 2.12 -12.94 2.48
CA PHE A 920 3.30 -13.09 1.65
C PHE A 920 3.07 -14.06 0.51
N ARG A 921 3.88 -13.92 -0.55
CA ARG A 921 3.94 -14.87 -1.66
C ARG A 921 5.24 -15.63 -1.61
N PHE A 922 5.19 -16.93 -1.36
CA PHE A 922 6.35 -17.80 -1.39
C PHE A 922 6.39 -18.65 -2.66
N HIS A 923 7.59 -18.84 -3.20
CA HIS A 923 7.87 -19.78 -4.29
C HIS A 923 9.09 -20.61 -3.93
N THR A 924 9.11 -21.87 -4.35
CA THR A 924 10.33 -22.69 -4.23
C THR A 924 11.46 -22.09 -5.08
N ARG A 925 12.71 -22.28 -4.63
CA ARG A 925 13.92 -21.85 -5.35
C ARG A 925 13.94 -22.31 -6.81
N GLU A 926 13.43 -23.51 -7.08
CA GLU A 926 13.35 -24.02 -8.46
C GLU A 926 12.41 -23.22 -9.35
N LEU A 927 11.22 -22.86 -8.84
CA LEU A 927 10.28 -22.03 -9.58
C LEU A 927 10.86 -20.62 -9.79
N GLU A 928 11.54 -20.08 -8.77
CA GLU A 928 12.15 -18.76 -8.79
C GLU A 928 13.23 -18.60 -9.88
N LYS A 929 14.02 -19.66 -10.18
CA LYS A 929 15.04 -19.64 -11.24
C LYS A 929 14.47 -19.18 -12.59
N LYS A 930 13.20 -19.52 -12.88
CA LYS A 930 12.48 -19.16 -14.12
C LYS A 930 11.78 -17.79 -14.04
N ARG A 931 11.86 -17.07 -12.92
CA ARG A 931 11.18 -15.81 -12.66
C ARG A 931 12.15 -14.63 -12.51
N LYS A 932 11.59 -13.43 -12.65
CA LYS A 932 12.31 -12.15 -12.44
C LYS A 932 12.17 -11.62 -11.02
N THR A 933 11.35 -12.26 -10.19
CA THR A 933 11.13 -11.93 -8.78
C THR A 933 11.82 -12.97 -7.89
N GLN A 934 12.15 -12.59 -6.64
CA GLN A 934 12.72 -13.47 -5.62
C GLN A 934 11.69 -13.68 -4.51
N ASN A 935 11.17 -14.89 -4.35
CA ASN A 935 10.10 -15.20 -3.37
C ASN A 935 10.43 -16.46 -2.55
N SER A 936 11.69 -16.93 -2.60
CA SER A 936 12.14 -18.12 -1.89
C SER A 936 12.87 -17.82 -0.58
N GLY A 937 13.19 -16.56 -0.27
CA GLY A 937 13.84 -16.22 1.00
C GLY A 937 12.87 -16.30 2.18
N VAL A 938 13.29 -17.02 3.21
CA VAL A 938 12.51 -17.27 4.43
C VAL A 938 13.31 -16.81 5.65
N MET A 939 12.62 -16.23 6.61
CA MET A 939 13.10 -15.95 7.96
C MET A 939 12.13 -16.53 8.99
N VAL A 940 12.67 -17.04 10.09
CA VAL A 940 11.91 -17.41 11.29
C VAL A 940 12.60 -16.82 12.51
N ASN A 941 11.83 -16.24 13.42
CA ASN A 941 12.31 -15.80 14.73
C ASN A 941 12.08 -16.93 15.72
N ALA A 942 13.14 -17.37 16.39
CA ALA A 942 13.05 -18.40 17.41
C ALA A 942 13.68 -17.92 18.72
N THR A 943 12.92 -17.98 19.81
CA THR A 943 13.43 -17.73 21.16
C THR A 943 14.28 -18.92 21.58
N THR A 944 15.60 -18.73 21.67
CA THR A 944 16.53 -19.79 22.03
C THR A 944 17.28 -19.45 23.29
N SER A 945 17.45 -20.43 24.18
CA SER A 945 18.36 -20.35 25.31
C SER A 945 19.79 -20.45 24.82
N SER A 946 20.54 -19.34 24.87
CA SER A 946 21.97 -19.30 24.60
C SER A 946 22.77 -19.44 25.89
N PHE A 947 23.81 -20.27 25.87
CA PHE A 947 24.75 -20.45 26.99
C PHE A 947 26.07 -19.76 26.62
N ALA A 948 26.66 -18.94 27.51
CA ALA A 948 27.89 -18.23 27.20
C ALA A 948 29.10 -19.19 27.04
N SER A 949 29.00 -20.39 27.61
CA SER A 949 29.95 -21.49 27.40
C SER A 949 29.31 -22.84 27.75
N ALA A 950 29.97 -23.95 27.41
CA ALA A 950 29.55 -25.29 27.83
C ALA A 950 29.57 -25.50 29.36
N LYS A 951 30.13 -24.56 30.13
CA LYS A 951 30.16 -24.57 31.62
C LYS A 951 29.17 -23.59 32.24
N ASP A 952 28.41 -22.85 31.43
CA ASP A 952 27.44 -21.87 31.89
C ASP A 952 26.10 -22.54 32.18
N ASN A 953 25.62 -22.41 33.42
CA ASN A 953 24.35 -22.98 33.87
C ASN A 953 23.19 -21.96 33.82
N ASN A 954 23.44 -20.73 33.37
CA ASN A 954 22.45 -19.66 33.27
C ASN A 954 22.14 -19.34 31.80
N PRO A 955 21.13 -19.97 31.18
CA PRO A 955 20.77 -19.66 29.81
C PRO A 955 20.22 -18.23 29.68
N ILE A 956 20.77 -17.46 28.74
CA ILE A 956 20.18 -16.20 28.29
C ILE A 956 19.21 -16.54 27.16
N LEU A 957 17.91 -16.38 27.41
CA LEU A 957 16.89 -16.43 26.37
C LEU A 957 17.10 -15.24 25.42
N SER A 958 17.40 -15.52 24.15
CA SER A 958 17.53 -14.52 23.11
C SER A 958 16.68 -14.90 21.90
N ASP A 959 15.88 -13.97 21.39
CA ASP A 959 15.21 -14.11 20.11
C ASP A 959 16.26 -14.05 18.99
N LEU A 960 16.36 -15.13 18.23
CA LEU A 960 17.30 -15.26 17.13
C LEU A 960 16.58 -15.42 15.80
N ASP A 961 17.00 -14.60 14.83
CA ASP A 961 16.57 -14.72 13.46
C ASP A 961 17.35 -15.83 12.74
N TYR A 962 16.61 -16.78 12.16
CA TYR A 962 17.14 -17.80 11.27
C TYR A 962 16.79 -17.45 9.83
N TYR A 963 17.76 -17.54 8.92
CA TYR A 963 17.59 -17.22 7.50
C TYR A 963 17.80 -18.45 6.63
N GLY A 964 16.91 -18.64 5.66
CA GLY A 964 16.91 -19.80 4.78
C GLY A 964 16.39 -19.53 3.38
N ILE A 965 16.53 -20.54 2.52
CA ILE A 965 15.94 -20.54 1.18
C ILE A 965 14.94 -21.70 1.08
N LEU A 966 13.72 -21.41 0.66
CA LEU A 966 12.64 -22.36 0.45
C LEU A 966 12.96 -23.32 -0.69
N SER A 967 13.19 -24.58 -0.32
CA SER A 967 13.46 -25.67 -1.24
C SER A 967 12.17 -26.37 -1.68
N ASN A 968 11.26 -26.66 -0.74
CA ASN A 968 10.04 -27.40 -1.00
C ASN A 968 8.86 -26.94 -0.12
N ILE A 969 7.63 -27.20 -0.56
CA ILE A 969 6.40 -26.93 0.19
C ILE A 969 5.61 -28.24 0.24
N ILE A 970 5.37 -28.76 1.45
CA ILE A 970 4.78 -30.07 1.68
C ILE A 970 3.49 -29.92 2.49
N GLU A 971 2.40 -30.49 2.00
CA GLU A 971 1.17 -30.68 2.75
C GLU A 971 1.10 -32.14 3.23
N LEU A 972 1.08 -32.31 4.54
CA LEU A 972 0.85 -33.57 5.22
C LEU A 972 -0.65 -33.76 5.46
N ASP A 973 -1.17 -34.94 5.13
CA ASP A 973 -2.57 -35.33 5.35
C ASP A 973 -2.68 -36.20 6.62
N TYR A 974 -3.41 -35.73 7.62
CA TYR A 974 -3.71 -36.43 8.88
C TYR A 974 -5.10 -37.10 8.88
N ARG A 975 -5.70 -37.28 7.69
CA ARG A 975 -7.01 -37.91 7.45
C ARG A 975 -8.17 -37.01 7.87
N GLU A 976 -9.36 -37.32 7.36
CA GLU A 976 -10.62 -36.64 7.72
C GLU A 976 -10.58 -35.11 7.49
N GLY A 977 -9.82 -34.68 6.48
CA GLY A 977 -9.70 -33.26 6.12
C GLY A 977 -8.65 -32.47 6.91
N ARG A 978 -7.97 -33.08 7.88
CA ARG A 978 -6.90 -32.46 8.67
C ARG A 978 -5.60 -32.41 7.89
N LYS A 979 -5.06 -31.21 7.70
CA LYS A 979 -3.88 -30.98 6.85
C LYS A 979 -2.92 -30.00 7.50
N VAL A 980 -1.63 -30.21 7.28
CA VAL A 980 -0.58 -29.32 7.80
C VAL A 980 0.40 -28.97 6.68
N LEU A 981 0.68 -27.68 6.50
CA LEU A 981 1.62 -27.19 5.49
C LEU A 981 2.97 -26.84 6.11
N LEU A 982 4.02 -27.44 5.57
CA LEU A 982 5.40 -27.27 5.98
C LEU A 982 6.23 -26.68 4.86
N PHE A 983 7.17 -25.81 5.23
CA PHE A 983 8.25 -25.36 4.37
C PHE A 983 9.50 -26.16 4.68
N GLU A 984 10.12 -26.71 3.64
CA GLU A 984 11.45 -27.31 3.71
C GLU A 984 12.46 -26.25 3.24
N CYS A 985 13.37 -25.86 4.12
CA CYS A 985 14.29 -24.76 3.90
C CYS A 985 15.77 -25.17 4.04
N ASP A 986 16.60 -24.59 3.18
CA ASP A 986 18.05 -24.65 3.32
C ASP A 986 18.49 -23.53 4.28
N TRP A 987 18.65 -23.86 5.56
CA TRP A 987 18.98 -22.90 6.63
C TRP A 987 20.47 -22.57 6.71
N VAL A 988 20.78 -21.32 7.07
CA VAL A 988 22.13 -20.88 7.42
C VAL A 988 22.27 -20.87 8.94
N SER A 989 23.20 -21.65 9.50
CA SER A 989 23.45 -21.69 10.94
C SER A 989 24.29 -20.51 11.43
N LYS A 990 24.04 -20.07 12.68
CA LYS A 990 24.86 -19.06 13.38
C LYS A 990 26.33 -19.50 13.44
N GLY A 991 27.25 -18.56 13.19
CA GLY A 991 28.70 -18.81 13.16
C GLY A 991 29.33 -18.31 11.85
N LYS A 992 30.21 -19.10 11.23
CA LYS A 992 31.01 -18.68 10.04
C LYS A 992 30.21 -18.27 8.79
N ARG A 993 28.88 -18.42 8.76
CA ARG A 993 28.04 -18.21 7.57
C ARG A 993 26.99 -17.12 7.72
N LEU A 994 26.88 -16.53 8.90
CA LEU A 994 26.03 -15.37 9.18
C LEU A 994 26.87 -14.35 9.94
N LYS A 995 26.97 -13.13 9.43
CA LYS A 995 27.72 -12.06 10.09
C LYS A 995 27.06 -10.71 9.87
N GLN A 996 27.24 -9.82 10.83
CA GLN A 996 26.98 -8.40 10.63
C GLN A 996 28.30 -7.72 10.30
N ASP A 997 28.29 -6.81 9.34
CA ASP A 997 29.48 -6.03 9.01
C ASP A 997 29.51 -4.66 9.73
N GLU A 998 30.59 -3.91 9.52
CA GLU A 998 30.79 -2.57 10.12
C GLU A 998 29.70 -1.55 9.73
N ASP A 999 29.12 -1.70 8.54
CA ASP A 999 28.08 -0.80 8.04
C ASP A 999 26.65 -1.25 8.50
N GLY A 1000 26.56 -2.31 9.31
CA GLY A 1000 25.33 -2.81 9.94
C GLY A 1000 24.52 -3.81 9.09
N PHE A 1001 25.02 -4.24 7.93
CA PHE A 1001 24.35 -5.20 7.05
C PHE A 1001 24.46 -6.63 7.58
N MET A 1002 23.33 -7.32 7.67
CA MET A 1002 23.29 -8.75 7.88
C MET A 1002 23.65 -9.48 6.58
N LEU A 1003 24.70 -10.30 6.62
CA LEU A 1003 25.23 -11.07 5.49
C LEU A 1003 25.06 -12.56 5.75
N ALA A 1004 24.47 -13.28 4.78
CA ALA A 1004 24.29 -14.73 4.81
C ALA A 1004 25.03 -15.41 3.65
N ASN A 1005 25.68 -16.54 3.92
CA ASN A 1005 26.38 -17.34 2.93
C ASN A 1005 25.69 -18.69 2.69
N PHE A 1006 25.18 -18.87 1.47
CA PHE A 1006 24.46 -20.07 1.03
C PHE A 1006 25.33 -21.08 0.27
N SER A 1007 26.63 -20.83 0.12
CA SER A 1007 27.55 -21.77 -0.54
C SER A 1007 27.77 -23.01 0.34
N ASN A 1008 27.64 -24.20 -0.26
CA ASN A 1008 27.87 -25.49 0.40
C ASN A 1008 27.07 -25.66 1.71
N VAL A 1009 25.84 -25.15 1.78
CA VAL A 1009 24.93 -25.39 2.91
C VAL A 1009 24.60 -26.88 2.94
N LYS A 1010 25.01 -27.56 4.02
CA LYS A 1010 24.61 -28.94 4.28
C LYS A 1010 23.15 -28.92 4.73
N ARG A 1011 22.40 -29.98 4.43
CA ARG A 1011 21.04 -30.14 4.96
C ARG A 1011 21.08 -30.00 6.49
N HIS A 1012 20.25 -29.10 7.00
CA HIS A 1012 20.06 -28.94 8.44
C HIS A 1012 19.40 -30.20 9.01
N ASN A 1013 19.68 -30.53 10.27
CA ASN A 1013 19.06 -31.68 10.93
C ASN A 1013 17.54 -31.50 11.07
N GLU A 1014 17.11 -30.24 11.20
CA GLU A 1014 15.72 -29.81 11.25
C GLU A 1014 15.46 -28.83 10.08
N PRO A 1015 15.06 -29.32 8.90
CA PRO A 1015 14.87 -28.47 7.72
C PRO A 1015 13.45 -27.88 7.62
N TYR A 1016 12.52 -28.34 8.46
CA TYR A 1016 11.10 -28.01 8.35
C TYR A 1016 10.70 -26.87 9.27
N ILE A 1017 9.77 -26.03 8.82
CA ILE A 1017 9.01 -25.08 9.62
C ILE A 1017 7.52 -25.14 9.22
N LEU A 1018 6.61 -24.72 10.10
CA LEU A 1018 5.22 -24.49 9.71
C LEU A 1018 5.18 -23.30 8.76
N ALA A 1019 4.40 -23.38 7.68
CA ALA A 1019 4.32 -22.31 6.70
C ALA A 1019 3.90 -20.95 7.32
N VAL A 1020 3.09 -20.98 8.37
CA VAL A 1020 2.63 -19.80 9.12
C VAL A 1020 3.69 -19.18 10.04
N GLN A 1021 4.79 -19.88 10.34
CA GLN A 1021 5.92 -19.32 11.09
C GLN A 1021 6.84 -18.48 10.18
N ALA A 1022 6.70 -18.62 8.86
CA ALA A 1022 7.59 -18.00 7.89
C ALA A 1022 7.30 -16.50 7.71
N SER A 1023 8.34 -15.69 7.85
CA SER A 1023 8.44 -14.34 7.30
C SER A 1023 9.24 -14.36 5.99
N GLN A 1024 9.00 -13.38 5.11
CA GLN A 1024 9.69 -13.30 3.83
C GLN A 1024 10.92 -12.38 3.90
N VAL A 1025 12.02 -12.83 3.30
CA VAL A 1025 13.21 -12.00 3.04
C VAL A 1025 13.62 -12.14 1.58
N PHE A 1026 14.45 -11.22 1.09
CA PHE A 1026 15.20 -11.44 -0.15
C PHE A 1026 16.67 -11.12 0.04
N TYR A 1027 17.48 -11.69 -0.85
CA TYR A 1027 18.92 -11.70 -0.79
C TYR A 1027 19.49 -10.93 -1.97
N VAL A 1028 20.46 -10.05 -1.71
CA VAL A 1028 21.22 -9.32 -2.73
C VAL A 1028 22.69 -9.71 -2.62
N GLU A 1029 23.27 -10.19 -3.70
CA GLU A 1029 24.70 -10.58 -3.76
C GLU A 1029 25.60 -9.42 -3.32
N ASP A 1030 26.47 -9.70 -2.35
CA ASP A 1030 27.42 -8.73 -1.83
C ASP A 1030 28.57 -8.51 -2.84
N PRO A 1031 28.89 -7.26 -3.23
CA PRO A 1031 30.00 -7.03 -4.14
C PRO A 1031 31.37 -7.27 -3.49
N LEU A 1032 31.50 -7.16 -2.15
CA LEU A 1032 32.77 -7.33 -1.43
C LEU A 1032 33.21 -8.80 -1.43
N GLU A 1033 32.35 -9.69 -0.93
CA GLU A 1033 32.65 -11.11 -0.74
C GLU A 1033 31.78 -12.02 -1.62
N ASN A 1034 32.43 -12.78 -2.49
CA ASN A 1034 31.73 -13.70 -3.37
C ASN A 1034 31.03 -14.81 -2.57
N GLY A 1035 29.78 -15.14 -2.93
CA GLY A 1035 28.94 -16.13 -2.24
C GLY A 1035 28.18 -15.62 -1.02
N TRP A 1036 28.48 -14.41 -0.54
CA TRP A 1036 27.74 -13.74 0.52
C TRP A 1036 26.60 -12.88 -0.05
N HIS A 1037 25.52 -12.79 0.70
CA HIS A 1037 24.33 -12.04 0.32
C HIS A 1037 23.85 -11.18 1.47
N VAL A 1038 23.53 -9.92 1.18
CA VAL A 1038 22.84 -9.01 2.10
C VAL A 1038 21.40 -9.48 2.26
N VAL A 1039 20.96 -9.64 3.51
CA VAL A 1039 19.61 -10.04 3.88
C VAL A 1039 18.69 -8.83 4.00
N ILE A 1040 17.52 -8.91 3.36
CA ILE A 1040 16.59 -7.81 3.21
C ILE A 1040 15.16 -8.31 3.55
N THR A 1041 14.73 -8.16 4.82
CA THR A 1041 13.41 -8.50 5.42
C THR A 1041 12.18 -7.74 4.91
N THR A 1042 11.23 -8.42 4.26
CA THR A 1042 10.02 -7.79 3.73
C THR A 1042 8.84 -7.83 4.70
N ARG A 1043 7.85 -6.96 4.47
CA ARG A 1043 6.56 -7.00 5.15
C ARG A 1043 5.41 -7.23 4.18
N PRO A 1044 4.29 -7.82 4.62
CA PRO A 1044 3.14 -8.05 3.76
C PRO A 1044 2.52 -6.72 3.34
N ARG A 1045 2.07 -6.64 2.08
CA ARG A 1045 1.53 -5.40 1.52
C ARG A 1045 0.18 -4.99 2.12
N ALA A 1046 -0.58 -5.96 2.63
CA ALA A 1046 -1.96 -5.79 3.07
C ALA A 1046 -2.11 -5.78 4.60
N GLU A 1047 -1.05 -6.08 5.34
CA GLU A 1047 -1.12 -6.16 6.80
C GLU A 1047 -0.85 -4.78 7.40
N TYR A 1048 -1.81 -4.31 8.21
CA TYR A 1048 -1.70 -3.12 9.04
C TYR A 1048 -1.50 -3.55 10.50
N ASN A 1049 -0.57 -4.49 10.72
CA ASN A 1049 -0.18 -4.87 12.06
C ASN A 1049 0.68 -3.73 12.62
N MET A 1050 0.10 -2.96 13.54
CA MET A 1050 0.73 -1.78 14.13
C MET A 1050 1.03 -1.98 15.63
N ASP A 1051 0.89 -3.21 16.13
CA ASP A 1051 1.04 -3.57 17.53
C ASP A 1051 2.46 -4.03 17.90
N HIS A 1052 2.83 -3.70 19.15
CA HIS A 1052 4.01 -4.03 19.95
C HIS A 1052 5.43 -3.89 19.37
N VAL A 1053 6.23 -3.22 20.20
CA VAL A 1053 7.64 -2.86 20.09
C VAL A 1053 8.52 -4.01 19.58
N GLY A 1054 8.86 -3.94 18.29
CA GLY A 1054 9.90 -4.74 17.63
C GLY A 1054 10.03 -4.41 16.14
N ASP A 1055 9.44 -3.31 15.68
CA ASP A 1055 8.81 -3.33 14.36
C ASP A 1055 9.13 -2.07 13.54
N VAL A 1056 10.35 -1.99 13.01
CA VAL A 1056 10.71 -1.04 11.93
C VAL A 1056 10.33 -1.61 10.57
N ASP A 1057 9.39 -0.96 9.88
CA ASP A 1057 9.12 -1.20 8.47
C ASP A 1057 10.42 -1.02 7.66
N MET A 1058 10.87 -2.13 7.08
CA MET A 1058 11.70 -2.22 5.88
C MET A 1058 13.17 -1.76 6.00
N TYR A 1059 13.95 -2.75 6.47
CA TYR A 1059 15.35 -3.23 6.33
C TYR A 1059 16.47 -2.74 7.26
N LEU A 1060 17.32 -3.68 7.68
CA LEU A 1060 18.35 -3.55 8.71
C LEU A 1060 17.81 -3.18 10.09
N GLN A 1061 17.42 -4.19 10.85
CA GLN A 1061 17.58 -4.14 12.29
C GLN A 1061 19.00 -4.60 12.61
N SER A 1062 19.88 -3.66 12.95
CA SER A 1062 20.73 -3.86 14.11
C SER A 1062 20.09 -3.07 15.24
N PRO A 1063 20.13 -3.55 16.49
CA PRO A 1063 20.04 -2.65 17.62
C PRO A 1063 21.11 -1.57 17.41
N ILE A 1064 20.73 -0.32 17.63
CA ILE A 1064 21.68 0.78 17.74
C ILE A 1064 22.57 0.38 18.93
N SER A 1065 23.71 -0.26 18.67
CA SER A 1065 24.85 0.03 19.52
C SER A 1065 24.96 1.54 19.46
N ASN A 1066 25.11 2.17 20.62
CA ASN A 1066 25.55 3.55 20.71
C ASN A 1066 26.89 3.63 19.95
N ILE A 1067 26.84 3.73 18.62
CA ILE A 1067 27.94 4.21 17.82
C ILE A 1067 27.99 5.64 18.29
N GLN A 1068 28.88 5.88 19.26
CA GLN A 1068 29.37 7.20 19.58
C GLN A 1068 29.50 7.94 18.25
N LEU A 1069 29.00 9.17 18.21
CA LEU A 1069 29.26 10.09 17.11
C LEU A 1069 30.77 10.24 17.01
N GLU A 1070 31.45 9.30 16.37
CA GLU A 1070 32.79 9.50 15.89
C GLU A 1070 32.61 10.51 14.76
N ASP A 1071 32.78 11.77 15.13
CA ASP A 1071 33.33 12.79 14.27
C ASP A 1071 34.58 12.18 13.66
N ASP A 1072 34.42 11.42 12.57
CA ASP A 1072 35.52 11.00 11.74
C ASP A 1072 36.02 12.29 11.08
N ASN A 1073 36.87 12.98 11.85
CA ASN A 1073 37.67 14.13 11.47
C ASN A 1073 38.76 13.73 10.47
N GLY A 1074 38.72 12.48 9.97
CA GLY A 1074 39.53 12.00 8.87
C GLY A 1074 39.64 13.04 7.75
N HIS A 1075 40.88 13.30 7.36
CA HIS A 1075 41.22 14.17 6.25
C HIS A 1075 40.61 13.59 4.96
N VAL A 1076 39.64 14.29 4.38
CA VAL A 1076 39.10 13.93 3.06
C VAL A 1076 40.09 14.46 2.02
N SER A 1077 40.84 13.57 1.37
CA SER A 1077 41.57 13.96 0.15
C SER A 1077 40.54 14.33 -0.91
N TYR A 1078 40.66 15.51 -1.52
CA TYR A 1078 39.73 15.95 -2.55
C TYR A 1078 39.96 15.27 -3.90
N ILE A 1079 41.22 14.89 -4.21
CA ILE A 1079 41.61 14.24 -5.47
C ILE A 1079 41.79 12.73 -5.25
N ARG A 1080 41.48 11.95 -6.28
CA ARG A 1080 41.89 10.54 -6.41
C ARG A 1080 43.13 10.40 -7.28
N ASP A 1081 44.20 9.83 -6.74
CA ASP A 1081 45.43 9.56 -7.49
C ASP A 1081 45.33 8.30 -8.37
N ASP A 1082 44.37 7.42 -8.09
CA ASP A 1082 44.17 6.12 -8.75
C ASP A 1082 43.24 6.18 -9.97
N VAL A 1083 42.66 7.34 -10.26
CA VAL A 1083 41.72 7.56 -11.37
C VAL A 1083 42.27 8.65 -12.30
N GLN A 1084 42.05 8.54 -13.61
CA GLN A 1084 42.40 9.62 -14.54
C GLN A 1084 41.31 10.70 -14.56
N GLY A 1085 41.73 11.97 -14.54
CA GLY A 1085 40.84 13.10 -14.75
C GLY A 1085 40.30 13.19 -16.18
N VAL A 1086 39.44 14.17 -16.41
CA VAL A 1086 38.76 14.35 -17.70
C VAL A 1086 39.37 15.52 -18.45
N GLU A 1087 39.80 15.29 -19.69
CA GLU A 1087 40.14 16.39 -20.61
C GLU A 1087 38.91 16.86 -21.38
N LEU A 1088 38.70 18.17 -21.39
CA LEU A 1088 37.63 18.84 -22.12
C LEU A 1088 38.21 19.53 -23.35
N ILE A 1089 37.55 19.31 -24.49
CA ILE A 1089 37.87 20.01 -25.73
C ILE A 1089 37.31 21.44 -25.60
N PRO A 1090 38.07 22.50 -25.95
CA PRO A 1090 37.57 23.87 -25.90
C PRO A 1090 36.33 23.99 -26.77
N ILE A 1091 35.20 24.32 -26.14
CA ILE A 1091 33.98 24.68 -26.86
C ILE A 1091 34.22 26.07 -27.41
N ARG A 1092 34.39 26.21 -28.73
CA ARG A 1092 34.35 27.53 -29.37
C ARG A 1092 32.99 28.16 -29.04
N PRO A 1093 32.94 29.41 -28.56
CA PRO A 1093 31.67 30.08 -28.35
C PRO A 1093 30.98 30.21 -29.72
N ASN A 1094 29.78 29.64 -29.85
CA ASN A 1094 28.92 29.98 -30.97
C ASN A 1094 28.52 31.45 -30.79
N SER A 1095 28.90 32.27 -31.78
CA SER A 1095 28.53 33.67 -31.98
C SER A 1095 27.03 33.91 -31.90
#